data_AF-A0A510KKG2-F1
#
_entry.id   AF-A0A510KKG2-F1
#
_cell.length_a   1.000
_cell.length_b   1.000
_cell.length_c   1.000
_cell.angle_alpha   90.00
_cell.angle_beta   90.00
_cell.angle_gamma   90.00
#
_symmetry.space_group_name_H-M   'P 1'
#
loop_
_entity.id
_entity.type
_entity.pdbx_description
1 polymer ?
#
loop_
_entity_poly.entity_id
_entity_poly.type
_entity_poly.pdbx_seq_one_letter_code
_entity_poly.pdbx_strand_id
1 'polypeptide(L)'
;MKKKIFISYCRSDADTDQIKQLKDKLQKDGFEVIIDDGVLRHGHEVTEFMEKSIRESKYILVICTSEYKNRADNRGSNPTGVAYEARLLASHMNKKTKIVIPIIQGSEISVLPDFLEGIFALFLKQINTNKESYNKLLDSLKEEKEQELEFTKDFKEELNSMEILSNSHNAKETLFLEDIFVYPKLTNIEKDIKNSGSYKFFSSEKISEKLENEKYIMISGDAQSGKTTLSKKITKDLFDEGYVPILINQSENLTNNFKRILEIIINKQYKNLENAENEKDKFVIIIDDFHLLKKKDKILNDILKFNYIILLTDDIYSLNLKREKILNFSKYRIMEFSPKLRDELIKKWSNLKDEVSNENEIMKKNDKRTEFLNTTIGKIFNNGIMPAYPFFLLSVLGYSETNKNLDKEITSQGYCYQFLIQMNFWKNGIRNDAIDIYLNFLSELSYYVFSKNIYELYQTDIDKFLENYEKNFNLVFDSEEVINSLIKSKILKKTSLGSIKFFYPYLYYYFIGKYLSEHYKEEENNINKLVRNLHLDRNSYICIFISHHSKEKRLLEEILLNSLELFENSKVTTLKIDEMKEININFDNILEFFLPEVNDFNEIREKNIQLEEISENTEIDEESLYVDSDNEIEDEDIYNFRRSIRTVEVIGNLAKNRPGSLEKTLLKEMILYSIELNLRILNFILYQIKDEEFQKYMLELIEKGIGKLEIKSKNNTKELAKRIYWELCYNLIFFIIYKTIHSIGSDYLMKIINEISKDKKTPAISLIKHGIRMWYMKEVDINEIKNEIKEYDYSKIAENLMRHLLIMHCSTHPMDYKSRDRIMNTFQLNEKKYIGGLIKK
;
A
#
# COMPACT_ATOMS: atom_id res chain seq x y z
N MET A 1 -23.41 20.09 21.99
CA MET A 1 -23.99 21.08 22.94
C MET A 1 -25.33 20.55 23.45
N LYS A 2 -25.68 20.74 24.74
CA LYS A 2 -27.01 20.36 25.26
C LYS A 2 -28.09 21.29 24.67
N LYS A 3 -29.25 20.76 24.29
CA LYS A 3 -30.38 21.57 23.78
C LYS A 3 -30.96 22.40 24.93
N LYS A 4 -31.07 23.72 24.75
CA LYS A 4 -31.63 24.67 25.75
C LYS A 4 -33.16 24.76 25.66
N ILE A 5 -33.82 24.63 26.81
CA ILE A 5 -35.26 24.79 27.00
C ILE A 5 -35.51 25.94 27.97
N PHE A 6 -36.36 26.89 27.61
CA PHE A 6 -36.84 27.93 28.51
C PHE A 6 -38.27 27.63 28.98
N ILE A 7 -38.54 27.70 30.29
CA ILE A 7 -39.89 27.57 30.85
C ILE A 7 -40.38 28.95 31.31
N SER A 8 -41.37 29.50 30.62
CA SER A 8 -42.05 30.75 30.98
C SER A 8 -43.32 30.45 31.78
N TYR A 9 -43.54 31.16 32.88
CA TYR A 9 -44.67 30.96 33.79
C TYR A 9 -44.91 32.19 34.66
N CYS A 10 -46.13 32.35 35.19
CA CYS A 10 -46.48 33.44 36.09
C CYS A 10 -46.26 33.01 37.55
N ARG A 11 -45.34 33.65 38.28
CA ARG A 11 -45.01 33.25 39.66
C ARG A 11 -46.14 33.39 40.67
N SER A 12 -47.13 34.25 40.41
CA SER A 12 -48.18 34.55 41.38
C SER A 12 -49.21 33.43 41.53
N ASP A 13 -49.38 32.58 40.52
CA ASP A 13 -50.38 31.52 40.51
C ASP A 13 -49.89 30.15 40.01
N ALA A 14 -48.66 30.05 39.49
CA ALA A 14 -48.07 28.78 39.12
C ALA A 14 -47.56 28.00 40.35
N ASP A 15 -47.87 26.70 40.41
CA ASP A 15 -47.27 25.78 41.39
C ASP A 15 -45.83 25.46 40.96
N THR A 16 -44.89 26.13 41.63
CA THR A 16 -43.45 26.08 41.34
C THR A 16 -42.81 24.72 41.61
N ASP A 17 -43.39 23.90 42.50
CA ASP A 17 -42.86 22.55 42.79
C ASP A 17 -43.10 21.61 41.61
N GLN A 18 -44.27 21.70 40.96
CA GLN A 18 -44.53 20.96 39.73
C GLN A 18 -43.61 21.39 38.57
N ILE A 19 -43.26 22.67 38.50
CA ILE A 19 -42.33 23.18 37.48
C ILE A 19 -40.91 22.69 37.75
N LYS A 20 -40.47 22.65 39.01
CA LYS A 20 -39.19 22.05 39.41
C LYS A 20 -39.11 20.57 39.08
N GLN A 21 -40.17 19.81 39.34
CA GLN A 21 -40.23 18.39 38.95
C GLN A 21 -40.07 18.19 37.44
N LEU A 22 -40.72 19.04 36.63
CA LEU A 22 -40.57 19.01 35.17
C LEU A 22 -39.13 19.37 34.74
N LYS A 23 -38.56 20.41 35.34
CA LYS A 23 -37.17 20.81 35.11
C LYS A 23 -36.20 19.65 35.39
N ASP A 24 -36.32 19.00 36.55
CA ASP A 24 -35.42 17.92 36.95
C ASP A 24 -35.54 16.71 36.01
N LYS A 25 -36.77 16.39 35.56
CA LYS A 25 -37.02 15.35 34.57
C LYS A 25 -36.32 15.64 33.23
N LEU A 26 -36.52 16.85 32.70
CA LEU A 26 -35.89 17.28 31.45
C LEU A 26 -34.36 17.36 31.55
N GLN A 27 -33.83 17.78 32.70
CA GLN A 27 -32.38 17.80 32.94
C GLN A 27 -31.78 16.39 32.99
N LYS A 28 -32.49 15.40 33.56
CA LYS A 28 -32.09 13.98 33.53
C LYS A 28 -32.06 13.43 32.11
N ASP A 29 -32.94 13.89 31.23
CA ASP A 29 -32.97 13.52 29.81
C ASP A 29 -32.00 14.32 28.93
N GLY A 30 -31.07 15.08 29.54
CA GLY A 30 -29.94 15.70 28.86
C GLY A 30 -30.17 17.14 28.36
N PHE A 31 -31.31 17.76 28.69
CA PHE A 31 -31.59 19.16 28.32
C PHE A 31 -30.99 20.16 29.31
N GLU A 32 -30.63 21.34 28.82
CA GLU A 32 -30.30 22.50 29.66
C GLU A 32 -31.56 23.34 29.86
N VAL A 33 -32.14 23.30 31.06
CA VAL A 33 -33.44 23.94 31.34
C VAL A 33 -33.26 25.24 32.12
N ILE A 34 -33.73 26.34 31.53
CA ILE A 34 -33.70 27.70 32.07
C ILE A 34 -35.09 28.02 32.64
N ILE A 35 -35.13 28.40 33.91
CA ILE A 35 -36.33 28.90 34.60
C ILE A 35 -35.98 30.16 35.39
N ASP A 36 -36.99 30.97 35.70
CA ASP A 36 -36.84 32.23 36.43
C ASP A 36 -36.53 32.05 37.95
N ASP A 37 -36.60 30.82 38.47
CA ASP A 37 -36.32 30.55 39.89
C ASP A 37 -34.80 30.49 40.18
N GLY A 38 -34.30 31.47 40.94
CA GLY A 38 -32.93 31.51 41.48
C GLY A 38 -31.84 32.20 40.64
N VAL A 39 -32.15 32.76 39.46
CA VAL A 39 -31.15 33.37 38.54
C VAL A 39 -31.09 34.91 38.65
N LEU A 40 -32.16 35.56 39.09
CA LEU A 40 -32.21 37.01 39.30
C LEU A 40 -31.72 37.37 40.72
N ARG A 41 -30.54 37.99 40.82
CA ARG A 41 -30.08 38.67 42.05
C ARG A 41 -30.64 40.09 42.08
N HIS A 42 -30.71 40.70 43.26
CA HIS A 42 -31.10 42.11 43.40
C HIS A 42 -30.21 42.98 42.49
N GLY A 43 -30.80 43.67 41.50
CA GLY A 43 -30.08 44.49 40.51
C GLY A 43 -30.04 43.96 39.07
N HIS A 44 -30.56 42.75 38.77
CA HIS A 44 -30.69 42.27 37.39
C HIS A 44 -31.92 42.86 36.69
N GLU A 45 -31.77 43.28 35.43
CA GLU A 45 -32.87 43.76 34.60
C GLU A 45 -33.66 42.54 34.07
N VAL A 46 -34.87 42.34 34.59
CA VAL A 46 -35.73 41.19 34.25
C VAL A 46 -35.93 41.12 32.74
N THR A 47 -36.11 42.25 32.07
CA THR A 47 -36.30 42.34 30.62
C THR A 47 -35.12 41.74 29.82
N GLU A 48 -33.88 42.02 30.21
CA GLU A 48 -32.68 41.55 29.51
C GLU A 48 -32.51 40.03 29.65
N PHE A 49 -32.76 39.49 30.85
CA PHE A 49 -32.74 38.05 31.09
C PHE A 49 -33.74 37.30 30.22
N MET A 50 -34.92 37.88 30.00
CA MET A 50 -36.01 37.26 29.25
C MET A 50 -35.76 37.31 27.74
N GLU A 51 -35.27 38.44 27.22
CA GLU A 51 -34.82 38.53 25.84
C GLU A 51 -33.71 37.51 25.54
N LYS A 52 -32.74 37.39 26.44
CA LYS A 52 -31.64 36.44 26.31
C LYS A 52 -32.13 34.98 26.36
N SER A 53 -32.98 34.64 27.31
CA SER A 53 -33.49 33.26 27.49
C SER A 53 -34.32 32.78 26.30
N ILE A 54 -35.16 33.66 25.72
CA ILE A 54 -35.94 33.37 24.52
C ILE A 54 -35.03 33.28 23.28
N ARG A 55 -34.01 34.15 23.18
CA ARG A 55 -33.06 34.14 22.06
C ARG A 55 -32.21 32.86 22.06
N GLU A 56 -31.72 32.43 23.21
CA GLU A 56 -30.81 31.28 23.34
C GLU A 56 -31.52 29.91 23.32
N SER A 57 -32.82 29.84 23.60
CA SER A 57 -33.56 28.57 23.69
C SER A 57 -34.31 28.26 22.40
N LYS A 58 -34.11 27.08 21.79
CA LYS A 58 -34.90 26.63 20.62
C LYS A 58 -36.32 26.24 21.03
N TYR A 59 -36.46 25.67 22.22
CA TYR A 59 -37.73 25.20 22.78
C TYR A 59 -38.17 26.10 23.94
N ILE A 60 -39.44 26.47 23.94
CA ILE A 60 -40.05 27.31 24.97
C ILE A 60 -41.31 26.63 25.48
N LEU A 61 -41.34 26.29 26.76
CA LEU A 61 -42.51 25.73 27.43
C LEU A 61 -43.24 26.86 28.15
N VAL A 62 -44.50 27.10 27.81
CA VAL A 62 -45.30 28.16 28.44
C VAL A 62 -46.29 27.52 29.40
N ILE A 63 -46.12 27.74 30.70
CA ILE A 63 -47.04 27.24 31.73
C ILE A 63 -48.26 28.17 31.78
N CYS A 64 -49.39 27.68 31.29
CA CYS A 64 -50.64 28.42 31.19
C CYS A 64 -51.48 28.22 32.45
N THR A 65 -51.71 29.33 33.15
CA THR A 65 -52.58 29.48 34.33
C THR A 65 -53.56 30.62 34.10
N SER A 66 -54.60 30.73 34.93
CA SER A 66 -55.63 31.77 34.79
C SER A 66 -55.06 33.19 34.90
N GLU A 67 -54.07 33.41 35.77
CA GLU A 67 -53.43 34.73 35.90
C GLU A 67 -52.40 34.97 34.79
N TYR A 68 -51.69 33.94 34.31
CA TYR A 68 -50.83 34.06 33.13
C TYR A 68 -51.63 34.52 31.91
N LYS A 69 -52.80 33.90 31.67
CA LYS A 69 -53.74 34.31 30.61
C LYS A 69 -54.19 35.76 30.78
N ASN A 70 -54.74 36.11 31.93
CA ASN A 70 -55.23 37.46 32.19
C ASN A 70 -54.15 38.54 31.99
N ARG A 71 -52.89 38.24 32.34
CA ARG A 71 -51.76 39.17 32.13
C ARG A 71 -51.26 39.19 30.68
N ALA A 72 -51.30 38.08 29.97
CA ALA A 72 -50.92 37.99 28.57
C ALA A 72 -51.93 38.69 27.64
N ASP A 73 -53.23 38.58 27.95
CA ASP A 73 -54.31 39.08 27.08
C ASP A 73 -54.69 40.54 27.38
N ASN A 74 -54.55 41.02 28.63
CA ASN A 74 -54.88 42.41 28.98
C ASN A 74 -53.78 43.41 28.57
N ARG A 75 -54.09 44.19 27.52
CA ARG A 75 -53.22 45.18 26.87
C ARG A 75 -53.17 46.54 27.60
N GLY A 76 -52.84 46.54 28.89
CA GLY A 76 -52.69 47.78 29.68
C GLY A 76 -51.41 48.57 29.37
N SER A 77 -51.44 49.89 29.58
CA SER A 77 -50.36 50.86 29.28
C SER A 77 -49.09 50.74 30.13
N ASN A 78 -49.04 49.84 31.11
CA ASN A 78 -47.83 49.43 31.84
C ASN A 78 -47.74 47.89 31.83
N PRO A 79 -46.96 47.27 30.93
CA PRO A 79 -46.87 45.82 30.85
C PRO A 79 -46.18 45.24 32.09
N THR A 80 -46.83 44.27 32.74
CA THR A 80 -46.17 43.37 33.70
C THR A 80 -45.14 42.49 32.96
N GLY A 81 -44.19 41.87 33.68
CA GLY A 81 -43.18 40.98 33.07
C GLY A 81 -43.80 39.93 32.12
N VAL A 82 -44.89 39.30 32.54
CA VAL A 82 -45.64 38.28 31.77
C VAL A 82 -46.29 38.85 30.50
N ALA A 83 -46.79 40.09 30.52
CA ALA A 83 -47.36 40.73 29.33
C ALA A 83 -46.29 41.04 28.27
N TYR A 84 -45.09 41.42 28.72
CA TYR A 84 -43.93 41.62 27.84
C TYR A 84 -43.42 40.28 27.27
N GLU A 85 -43.34 39.23 28.09
CA GLU A 85 -43.01 37.87 27.67
C GLU A 85 -43.95 37.35 26.58
N ALA A 86 -45.26 37.42 26.81
CA ALA A 86 -46.27 36.99 25.86
C ALA A 86 -46.14 37.73 24.52
N ARG A 87 -45.86 39.05 24.56
CA ARG A 87 -45.61 39.86 23.34
C ARG A 87 -44.35 39.41 22.61
N LEU A 88 -43.26 39.15 23.32
CA LEU A 88 -42.01 38.72 22.73
C LEU A 88 -42.16 37.30 22.14
N LEU A 89 -42.84 36.39 22.83
CA LEU A 89 -43.15 35.04 22.34
C LEU A 89 -44.04 35.07 21.10
N ALA A 90 -45.13 35.85 21.11
CA ALA A 90 -46.02 36.02 19.96
C ALA A 90 -45.26 36.55 18.73
N SER A 91 -44.29 37.46 18.91
CA SER A 91 -43.46 37.97 17.81
C SER A 91 -42.49 36.92 17.22
N HIS A 92 -42.18 35.87 17.98
CA HIS A 92 -41.31 34.77 17.55
C HIS A 92 -42.09 33.56 17.01
N MET A 93 -43.39 33.43 17.28
CA MET A 93 -44.21 32.34 16.75
C MET A 93 -44.34 32.34 15.22
N ASN A 94 -44.30 33.52 14.59
CA ASN A 94 -44.32 33.63 13.13
C ASN A 94 -42.98 33.24 12.48
N LYS A 95 -41.92 32.99 13.25
CA LYS A 95 -40.62 32.54 12.77
C LYS A 95 -40.55 31.02 12.93
N LYS A 96 -40.36 30.26 11.85
CA LYS A 96 -40.21 28.78 11.87
C LYS A 96 -39.03 28.24 12.70
N THR A 97 -38.31 29.10 13.44
CA THR A 97 -37.04 28.79 14.11
C THR A 97 -37.18 28.51 15.61
N LYS A 98 -38.37 28.70 16.20
CA LYS A 98 -38.64 28.47 17.63
C LYS A 98 -39.87 27.59 17.81
N ILE A 99 -39.81 26.66 18.76
CA ILE A 99 -40.93 25.77 19.10
C ILE A 99 -41.50 26.21 20.44
N VAL A 100 -42.74 26.68 20.45
CA VAL A 100 -43.45 27.10 21.67
C VAL A 100 -44.52 26.07 22.00
N ILE A 101 -44.43 25.44 23.17
CA ILE A 101 -45.33 24.37 23.62
C ILE A 101 -46.12 24.88 24.83
N PRO A 102 -47.45 25.08 24.71
CA PRO A 102 -48.29 25.43 25.84
C PRO A 102 -48.48 24.22 26.76
N ILE A 103 -48.33 24.45 28.07
CA ILE A 103 -48.53 23.47 29.13
C ILE A 103 -49.55 24.01 30.13
N ILE A 104 -50.72 23.41 30.18
CA ILE A 104 -51.81 23.79 31.09
C ILE A 104 -51.51 23.29 32.50
N GLN A 105 -51.48 24.21 33.46
CA GLN A 105 -51.43 23.91 34.89
C GLN A 105 -52.83 24.09 35.49
N GLY A 106 -53.65 23.05 35.34
CA GLY A 106 -55.07 23.05 35.73
C GLY A 106 -55.85 21.94 35.01
N SER A 107 -57.18 21.99 35.05
CA SER A 107 -58.07 21.04 34.36
C SER A 107 -58.79 21.63 33.15
N GLU A 108 -58.69 22.95 32.94
CA GLU A 108 -59.44 23.65 31.89
C GLU A 108 -58.52 24.23 30.82
N ILE A 109 -58.91 24.10 29.55
CA ILE A 109 -58.22 24.68 28.39
C ILE A 109 -58.44 26.20 28.31
N SER A 110 -59.45 26.71 29.01
CA SER A 110 -59.82 28.13 29.10
C SER A 110 -58.67 29.04 29.55
N VAL A 111 -57.62 28.50 30.17
CA VAL A 111 -56.42 29.21 30.64
C VAL A 111 -55.36 29.45 29.55
N LEU A 112 -55.60 29.04 28.30
CA LEU A 112 -54.73 29.40 27.18
C LEU A 112 -54.90 30.89 26.81
N PRO A 113 -53.81 31.67 26.74
CA PRO A 113 -53.79 33.01 26.16
C PRO A 113 -54.20 33.01 24.69
N ASP A 114 -54.73 34.14 24.21
CA ASP A 114 -55.23 34.27 22.83
C ASP A 114 -54.13 34.02 21.78
N PHE A 115 -52.88 34.38 22.07
CA PHE A 115 -51.75 34.15 21.14
C PHE A 115 -51.31 32.69 21.02
N LEU A 116 -51.81 31.82 21.90
CA LEU A 116 -51.57 30.37 21.90
C LEU A 116 -52.80 29.59 21.40
N GLU A 117 -53.88 30.27 21.03
CA GLU A 117 -55.09 29.66 20.53
C GLU A 117 -54.81 28.89 19.22
N GLY A 118 -55.29 27.64 19.14
CA GLY A 118 -55.04 26.74 18.01
C GLY A 118 -53.76 25.90 18.10
N ILE A 119 -52.91 26.08 19.13
CA ILE A 119 -51.75 25.23 19.38
C ILE A 119 -52.12 24.09 20.34
N PHE A 120 -51.68 22.86 20.05
CA PHE A 120 -51.90 21.71 20.93
C PHE A 120 -51.18 21.88 22.27
N ALA A 121 -51.95 21.84 23.36
CA ALA A 121 -51.44 21.97 24.72
C ALA A 121 -51.35 20.62 25.44
N LEU A 122 -50.41 20.52 26.37
CA LEU A 122 -50.24 19.37 27.27
C LEU A 122 -50.61 19.76 28.71
N PHE A 123 -50.96 18.79 29.56
CA PHE A 123 -51.29 19.05 30.96
C PHE A 123 -50.11 18.78 31.88
N LEU A 124 -49.67 19.77 32.68
CA LEU A 124 -48.49 19.67 33.55
C LEU A 124 -48.57 18.51 34.54
N LYS A 125 -49.74 18.33 35.17
CA LYS A 125 -49.96 17.23 36.11
C LYS A 125 -49.74 15.87 35.45
N GLN A 126 -50.24 15.69 34.22
CA GLN A 126 -50.08 14.45 33.47
C GLN A 126 -48.62 14.23 33.05
N ILE A 127 -47.90 15.28 32.63
CA ILE A 127 -46.47 15.20 32.30
C ILE A 127 -45.65 14.75 33.52
N ASN A 128 -45.99 15.25 34.71
CA ASN A 128 -45.27 14.89 35.94
C ASN A 128 -45.60 13.48 36.43
N THR A 129 -46.84 12.99 36.28
CA THR A 129 -47.25 11.69 36.85
C THR A 129 -47.36 10.54 35.86
N ASN A 130 -47.56 10.80 34.56
CA ASN A 130 -47.76 9.79 33.52
C ASN A 130 -46.59 9.76 32.53
N LYS A 131 -45.96 8.59 32.37
CA LYS A 131 -44.84 8.36 31.45
C LYS A 131 -45.22 8.57 29.98
N GLU A 132 -46.44 8.23 29.57
CA GLU A 132 -46.90 8.40 28.19
C GLU A 132 -47.04 9.88 27.81
N SER A 133 -47.65 10.69 28.69
CA SER A 133 -47.76 12.13 28.49
C SER A 133 -46.40 12.84 28.52
N TYR A 134 -45.47 12.35 29.36
CA TYR A 134 -44.08 12.82 29.36
C TYR A 134 -43.34 12.45 28.06
N ASN A 135 -43.55 11.24 27.53
CA ASN A 135 -42.99 10.84 26.24
C ASN A 135 -43.54 11.68 25.10
N LYS A 136 -44.83 12.04 25.10
CA LYS A 136 -45.40 12.98 24.10
C LYS A 136 -44.69 14.34 24.12
N LEU A 137 -44.39 14.87 25.32
CA LEU A 137 -43.57 16.08 25.44
C LEU A 137 -42.15 15.86 24.87
N LEU A 138 -41.50 14.73 25.20
CA LEU A 138 -40.18 14.41 24.66
C LEU A 138 -40.20 14.26 23.14
N ASP A 139 -41.26 13.69 22.56
CA ASP A 139 -41.42 13.50 21.13
C ASP A 139 -41.58 14.86 20.43
N SER A 140 -42.38 15.79 20.99
CA SER A 140 -42.44 17.19 20.51
C SER A 140 -41.10 17.94 20.64
N LEU A 141 -40.27 17.57 21.62
CA LEU A 141 -38.90 18.09 21.76
C LEU A 141 -37.89 17.37 20.83
N LYS A 142 -38.26 16.22 20.25
CA LYS A 142 -37.45 15.37 19.36
C LYS A 142 -37.84 15.44 17.88
N GLU A 143 -39.01 15.95 17.51
CA GLU A 143 -39.58 15.92 16.14
C GLU A 143 -38.75 16.64 15.05
N GLU A 144 -37.64 17.27 15.41
CA GLU A 144 -36.51 17.42 14.48
C GLU A 144 -35.29 16.70 15.09
N LYS A 145 -35.15 15.40 14.78
CA LYS A 145 -33.84 14.98 14.28
C LYS A 145 -33.69 15.77 12.99
N GLU A 146 -32.87 16.82 12.98
CA GLU A 146 -32.25 17.25 11.73
C GLU A 146 -31.78 15.94 11.07
N GLN A 147 -32.36 15.61 9.92
CA GLN A 147 -31.89 14.41 9.22
C GLN A 147 -30.41 14.68 8.95
N GLU A 148 -29.55 13.89 9.59
CA GLU A 148 -28.11 14.04 9.46
C GLU A 148 -27.78 13.94 7.96
N LEU A 149 -26.85 14.77 7.52
CA LEU A 149 -26.35 14.71 6.15
C LEU A 149 -25.86 13.28 5.92
N GLU A 150 -26.33 12.62 4.86
CA GLU A 150 -25.95 11.25 4.56
C GLU A 150 -25.68 11.08 3.07
N PHE A 151 -24.70 10.24 2.73
CA PHE A 151 -24.54 9.80 1.35
C PHE A 151 -25.75 8.99 0.87
N THR A 152 -26.09 9.11 -0.41
CA THR A 152 -27.05 8.21 -1.07
C THR A 152 -26.54 6.77 -1.08
N LYS A 153 -27.44 5.80 -1.21
CA LYS A 153 -27.06 4.38 -1.25
C LYS A 153 -26.15 4.08 -2.44
N ASP A 154 -26.53 4.54 -3.62
CA ASP A 154 -25.78 4.35 -4.87
C ASP A 154 -24.37 4.94 -4.76
N PHE A 155 -24.23 6.13 -4.15
CA PHE A 155 -22.92 6.74 -3.96
C PHE A 155 -22.06 6.00 -2.92
N LYS A 156 -22.65 5.48 -1.83
CA LYS A 156 -21.93 4.61 -0.88
C LYS A 156 -21.40 3.34 -1.57
N GLU A 157 -22.19 2.74 -2.45
CA GLU A 157 -21.77 1.58 -3.25
C GLU A 157 -20.66 1.95 -4.25
N GLU A 158 -20.75 3.11 -4.90
CA GLU A 158 -19.72 3.62 -5.80
C GLU A 158 -18.38 3.87 -5.09
N LEU A 159 -18.42 4.50 -3.90
CA LEU A 159 -17.25 4.80 -3.08
C LEU A 159 -16.54 3.52 -2.60
N ASN A 160 -17.30 2.45 -2.34
CA ASN A 160 -16.76 1.18 -1.82
C ASN A 160 -16.52 0.12 -2.92
N SER A 161 -16.70 0.47 -4.19
CA SER A 161 -16.56 -0.46 -5.33
C SER A 161 -15.10 -0.70 -5.72
N MET A 162 -14.77 -1.96 -5.98
CA MET A 162 -13.49 -2.41 -6.56
C MET A 162 -13.53 -2.57 -8.09
N GLU A 163 -14.65 -2.20 -8.73
CA GLU A 163 -14.87 -2.29 -10.18
C GLU A 163 -14.48 -3.66 -10.74
N ILE A 164 -13.51 -3.72 -11.68
CA ILE A 164 -13.08 -4.94 -12.36
C ILE A 164 -12.44 -5.98 -11.42
N LEU A 165 -12.01 -5.55 -10.21
CA LEU A 165 -11.39 -6.41 -9.20
C LEU A 165 -12.38 -6.91 -8.14
N SER A 166 -13.68 -6.62 -8.27
CA SER A 166 -14.68 -7.03 -7.27
C SER A 166 -14.76 -8.54 -7.06
N ASN A 167 -14.48 -9.35 -8.09
CA ASN A 167 -14.53 -10.82 -8.02
C ASN A 167 -13.12 -11.45 -7.98
N SER A 168 -12.13 -10.72 -7.48
CA SER A 168 -10.71 -11.13 -7.51
C SER A 168 -10.30 -12.04 -6.35
N HIS A 169 -11.16 -12.28 -5.35
CA HIS A 169 -10.83 -13.10 -4.19
C HIS A 169 -11.74 -14.34 -4.11
N ASN A 170 -11.17 -15.52 -3.86
CA ASN A 170 -11.95 -16.76 -3.90
C ASN A 170 -12.82 -17.04 -2.66
N ALA A 171 -12.54 -16.41 -1.52
CA ALA A 171 -13.32 -16.60 -0.30
C ALA A 171 -14.44 -15.57 -0.11
N LYS A 172 -14.49 -14.53 -0.95
CA LYS A 172 -15.48 -13.46 -0.86
C LYS A 172 -16.07 -13.20 -2.23
N GLU A 173 -17.39 -13.36 -2.36
CA GLU A 173 -18.10 -13.20 -3.64
C GLU A 173 -17.93 -11.78 -4.21
N THR A 174 -17.93 -10.76 -3.35
CA THR A 174 -17.70 -9.37 -3.73
C THR A 174 -16.71 -8.73 -2.76
N LEU A 175 -15.55 -8.36 -3.29
CA LEU A 175 -14.51 -7.62 -2.60
C LEU A 175 -14.85 -6.13 -2.62
N PHE A 176 -14.86 -5.51 -1.44
CA PHE A 176 -15.10 -4.08 -1.27
C PHE A 176 -13.78 -3.34 -1.05
N LEU A 177 -13.78 -2.05 -1.34
CA LEU A 177 -12.60 -1.20 -1.22
C LEU A 177 -12.04 -1.19 0.20
N GLU A 178 -12.93 -1.05 1.19
CA GLU A 178 -12.56 -0.98 2.61
C GLU A 178 -11.90 -2.26 3.14
N ASP A 179 -12.12 -3.40 2.48
CA ASP A 179 -11.53 -4.68 2.90
C ASP A 179 -10.00 -4.70 2.75
N ILE A 180 -9.48 -3.99 1.73
CA ILE A 180 -8.09 -4.14 1.27
C ILE A 180 -7.38 -2.81 1.01
N PHE A 181 -8.05 -1.67 1.16
CA PHE A 181 -7.42 -0.37 0.91
C PHE A 181 -6.23 -0.13 1.83
N VAL A 182 -5.11 0.28 1.25
CA VAL A 182 -3.89 0.70 1.94
C VAL A 182 -3.58 2.12 1.51
N TYR A 183 -3.32 3.02 2.47
CA TYR A 183 -3.04 4.41 2.18
C TYR A 183 -1.67 4.55 1.49
N PRO A 184 -1.60 5.08 0.24
CA PRO A 184 -0.33 5.31 -0.42
C PRO A 184 0.52 6.38 0.28
N LYS A 185 1.84 6.32 0.09
CA LYS A 185 2.74 7.42 0.43
C LYS A 185 2.66 8.52 -0.62
N LEU A 186 2.68 9.77 -0.15
CA LEU A 186 2.73 10.98 -0.97
C LEU A 186 4.06 11.71 -0.71
N THR A 187 4.67 12.26 -1.76
CA THR A 187 5.84 13.17 -1.65
C THR A 187 5.53 14.54 -2.22
N ASN A 188 6.14 15.60 -1.71
CA ASN A 188 5.89 16.97 -2.16
C ASN A 188 6.82 17.35 -3.31
N ILE A 189 6.26 17.59 -4.50
CA ILE A 189 7.04 17.81 -5.73
C ILE A 189 7.90 19.08 -5.65
N GLU A 190 7.47 20.12 -4.93
CA GLU A 190 8.12 21.44 -4.94
C GLU A 190 9.20 21.60 -3.86
N LYS A 191 9.00 20.99 -2.69
CA LYS A 191 9.94 21.08 -1.56
C LYS A 191 11.15 20.19 -1.72
N ASP A 192 11.03 19.10 -2.48
CA ASP A 192 12.11 18.13 -2.68
C ASP A 192 13.16 18.61 -3.71
N ILE A 193 12.79 19.48 -4.66
CA ILE A 193 13.74 20.10 -5.62
C ILE A 193 14.77 20.99 -4.90
N LYS A 194 14.44 21.55 -3.72
CA LYS A 194 15.31 22.49 -2.99
C LYS A 194 16.21 21.84 -1.95
N ASN A 195 15.94 20.61 -1.53
CA ASN A 195 16.73 19.91 -0.51
C ASN A 195 17.47 18.75 -1.17
N SER A 196 18.78 18.91 -1.36
CA SER A 196 19.70 17.85 -1.75
C SER A 196 19.63 16.69 -0.74
N GLY A 197 18.91 15.61 -1.10
CA GLY A 197 19.19 14.26 -0.60
C GLY A 197 18.13 13.52 0.21
N SER A 198 16.92 14.04 0.46
CA SER A 198 15.86 13.23 1.09
C SER A 198 14.44 13.71 0.76
N TYR A 199 13.71 12.92 -0.02
CA TYR A 199 12.27 13.09 -0.23
C TYR A 199 11.52 13.02 1.11
N LYS A 200 10.64 13.98 1.40
CA LYS A 200 9.77 13.92 2.58
C LYS A 200 8.45 13.25 2.23
N PHE A 201 8.34 11.99 2.62
CA PHE A 201 7.13 11.18 2.46
C PHE A 201 6.16 11.34 3.64
N PHE A 202 4.86 11.25 3.37
CA PHE A 202 3.81 11.06 4.38
C PHE A 202 2.70 10.14 3.85
N SER A 203 1.95 9.51 4.75
CA SER A 203 0.78 8.69 4.40
C SER A 203 -0.36 9.59 3.91
N SER A 204 -1.06 9.20 2.84
CA SER A 204 -2.26 9.91 2.38
C SER A 204 -3.42 9.89 3.38
N GLU A 205 -3.35 9.06 4.42
CA GLU A 205 -4.26 9.11 5.57
C GLU A 205 -4.28 10.50 6.24
N LYS A 206 -3.15 11.22 6.21
CA LYS A 206 -3.01 12.56 6.81
C LYS A 206 -3.38 13.69 5.85
N ILE A 207 -4.13 13.41 4.79
CA ILE A 207 -4.45 14.42 3.79
C ILE A 207 -5.37 15.51 4.35
N SER A 208 -6.23 15.19 5.30
CA SER A 208 -7.09 16.16 5.99
C SER A 208 -6.27 17.18 6.76
N GLU A 209 -5.28 16.73 7.55
CA GLU A 209 -4.32 17.62 8.24
C GLU A 209 -3.59 18.55 7.26
N LYS A 210 -3.24 18.06 6.06
CA LYS A 210 -2.63 18.89 5.01
C LYS A 210 -3.61 19.89 4.41
N LEU A 211 -4.86 19.47 4.21
CA LEU A 211 -5.90 20.28 3.60
C LEU A 211 -6.23 21.51 4.45
N GLU A 212 -6.28 21.37 5.78
CA GLU A 212 -6.47 22.49 6.70
C GLU A 212 -5.37 23.55 6.58
N ASN A 213 -4.12 23.11 6.40
CA ASN A 213 -2.96 24.00 6.33
C ASN A 213 -2.77 24.64 4.96
N GLU A 214 -2.99 23.88 3.89
CA GLU A 214 -2.61 24.27 2.52
C GLU A 214 -3.80 24.71 1.66
N LYS A 215 -5.03 24.35 2.06
CA LYS A 215 -6.32 24.62 1.40
C LYS A 215 -6.52 24.02 0.02
N TYR A 216 -5.53 24.18 -0.86
CA TYR A 216 -5.54 23.74 -2.25
C TYR A 216 -4.45 22.71 -2.47
N ILE A 217 -4.86 21.47 -2.72
CA ILE A 217 -3.97 20.33 -2.88
C ILE A 217 -4.12 19.76 -4.30
N MET A 218 -3.00 19.50 -4.96
CA MET A 218 -2.97 18.77 -6.21
C MET A 218 -2.20 17.47 -6.02
N ILE A 219 -2.85 16.33 -6.27
CA ILE A 219 -2.27 15.00 -6.17
C ILE A 219 -2.06 14.46 -7.59
N SER A 220 -0.81 14.31 -8.00
CA SER A 220 -0.44 13.66 -9.24
C SER A 220 -0.09 12.20 -9.01
N GLY A 221 -0.17 11.40 -10.07
CA GLY A 221 0.37 10.05 -10.05
C GLY A 221 0.25 9.40 -11.41
N ASP A 222 0.96 8.28 -11.57
CA ASP A 222 0.91 7.48 -12.78
C ASP A 222 -0.53 7.01 -13.08
N ALA A 223 -0.80 6.66 -14.33
CA ALA A 223 -2.10 6.27 -14.85
C ALA A 223 -2.72 5.04 -14.16
N GLN A 224 -1.95 4.24 -13.42
CA GLN A 224 -2.42 3.08 -12.63
C GLN A 224 -2.08 3.17 -11.13
N SER A 225 -1.69 4.35 -10.64
CA SER A 225 -1.30 4.61 -9.25
C SER A 225 -2.43 4.54 -8.21
N GLY A 226 -3.68 4.47 -8.64
CA GLY A 226 -4.85 4.41 -7.74
C GLY A 226 -5.48 5.77 -7.40
N LYS A 227 -5.28 6.81 -8.23
CA LYS A 227 -5.88 8.15 -8.06
C LYS A 227 -7.39 8.11 -7.78
N THR A 228 -8.17 7.49 -8.66
CA THR A 228 -9.63 7.34 -8.50
C THR A 228 -10.02 6.62 -7.22
N THR A 229 -9.27 5.59 -6.84
CA THR A 229 -9.51 4.86 -5.60
C THR A 229 -9.20 5.72 -4.37
N LEU A 230 -8.12 6.49 -4.43
CA LEU A 230 -7.74 7.43 -3.39
C LEU A 230 -8.77 8.56 -3.26
N SER A 231 -9.30 9.11 -4.37
CA SER A 231 -10.32 10.16 -4.31
C SER A 231 -11.61 9.68 -3.65
N LYS A 232 -12.05 8.45 -3.94
CA LYS A 232 -13.17 7.80 -3.26
C LYS A 232 -12.91 7.67 -1.75
N LYS A 233 -11.73 7.20 -1.35
CA LYS A 233 -11.38 7.05 0.06
C LYS A 233 -11.28 8.39 0.80
N ILE A 234 -10.63 9.40 0.19
CA ILE A 234 -10.56 10.76 0.74
C ILE A 234 -11.96 11.36 0.91
N THR A 235 -12.87 11.12 -0.05
CA THR A 235 -14.26 11.56 0.06
C THR A 235 -14.94 10.95 1.29
N LYS A 236 -14.73 9.65 1.55
CA LYS A 236 -15.28 9.01 2.74
C LYS A 236 -14.65 9.56 4.03
N ASP A 237 -13.32 9.62 4.10
CA ASP A 237 -12.59 10.03 5.30
C ASP A 237 -12.94 11.47 5.71
N LEU A 238 -12.97 12.39 4.75
CA LEU A 238 -13.36 13.79 5.01
C LEU A 238 -14.80 13.91 5.49
N PHE A 239 -15.71 13.08 4.95
CA PHE A 239 -17.10 13.06 5.42
C PHE A 239 -17.21 12.53 6.85
N ASP A 240 -16.45 11.48 7.19
CA ASP A 240 -16.38 10.92 8.55
C ASP A 240 -15.76 11.92 9.55
N GLU A 241 -14.89 12.82 9.08
CA GLU A 241 -14.33 13.96 9.85
C GLU A 241 -15.27 15.19 9.93
N GLY A 242 -16.42 15.16 9.25
CA GLY A 242 -17.46 16.18 9.30
C GLY A 242 -17.40 17.26 8.22
N TYR A 243 -16.57 17.08 7.18
CA TYR A 243 -16.61 17.91 5.97
C TYR A 243 -17.76 17.49 5.02
N VAL A 244 -18.00 18.30 4.00
CA VAL A 244 -18.94 18.01 2.91
C VAL A 244 -18.17 17.88 1.58
N PRO A 245 -17.51 16.74 1.33
CA PRO A 245 -16.75 16.53 0.11
C PRO A 245 -17.66 16.27 -1.10
N ILE A 246 -17.42 16.97 -2.21
CA ILE A 246 -18.13 16.76 -3.47
C ILE A 246 -17.13 16.18 -4.45
N LEU A 247 -17.32 14.91 -4.81
CA LEU A 247 -16.48 14.21 -5.77
C LEU A 247 -16.96 14.51 -7.20
N ILE A 248 -16.07 14.91 -8.09
CA ILE A 248 -16.40 15.25 -9.48
C ILE A 248 -15.52 14.41 -10.40
N ASN A 249 -16.16 13.69 -11.33
CA ASN A 249 -15.47 12.77 -12.24
C ASN A 249 -15.45 13.34 -13.68
N GLN A 250 -14.52 12.85 -14.51
CA GLN A 250 -14.35 13.31 -15.90
C GLN A 250 -15.61 13.19 -16.78
N SER A 251 -16.50 12.25 -16.47
CA SER A 251 -17.75 12.01 -17.22
C SER A 251 -18.76 13.15 -17.08
N GLU A 252 -18.55 14.04 -16.12
CA GLU A 252 -19.46 15.13 -15.81
C GLU A 252 -19.14 16.33 -16.71
N ASN A 253 -20.02 16.61 -17.68
CA ASN A 253 -19.76 17.61 -18.71
C ASN A 253 -19.93 19.06 -18.17
N LEU A 254 -18.94 19.55 -17.41
CA LEU A 254 -18.92 20.85 -16.69
C LEU A 254 -18.99 22.12 -17.58
N THR A 255 -19.17 21.99 -18.90
CA THR A 255 -18.80 23.03 -19.88
C THR A 255 -19.77 24.22 -20.00
N ASN A 256 -21.05 24.06 -19.64
CA ASN A 256 -22.08 25.09 -19.90
C ASN A 256 -22.50 25.86 -18.64
N ASN A 257 -22.81 25.19 -17.52
CA ASN A 257 -23.22 25.83 -16.28
C ASN A 257 -22.70 25.04 -15.05
N PHE A 258 -21.56 25.46 -14.50
CA PHE A 258 -20.91 24.78 -13.37
C PHE A 258 -21.84 24.65 -12.17
N LYS A 259 -22.54 25.73 -11.78
CA LYS A 259 -23.44 25.72 -10.62
C LYS A 259 -24.56 24.69 -10.76
N ARG A 260 -25.24 24.68 -11.92
CA ARG A 260 -26.33 23.72 -12.18
C ARG A 260 -25.82 22.27 -12.18
N ILE A 261 -24.64 22.04 -12.74
CA ILE A 261 -24.07 20.69 -12.78
C ILE A 261 -23.64 20.26 -11.39
N LEU A 262 -23.05 21.15 -10.60
CA LEU A 262 -22.68 20.91 -9.21
C LEU A 262 -23.92 20.53 -8.38
N GLU A 263 -25.05 21.22 -8.55
CA GLU A 263 -26.33 20.86 -7.90
C GLU A 263 -26.79 19.44 -8.29
N ILE A 264 -26.63 19.04 -9.56
CA ILE A 264 -26.96 17.68 -10.01
C ILE A 264 -26.05 16.64 -9.35
N ILE A 265 -24.74 16.92 -9.27
CA ILE A 265 -23.74 16.03 -8.65
C ILE A 265 -24.05 15.86 -7.17
N ILE A 266 -24.26 16.98 -6.47
CA ILE A 266 -24.59 17.00 -5.04
C ILE A 266 -25.85 16.17 -4.76
N ASN A 267 -26.91 16.36 -5.54
CA ASN A 267 -28.17 15.61 -5.36
C ASN A 267 -28.04 14.10 -5.64
N LYS A 268 -27.04 13.69 -6.42
CA LYS A 268 -26.71 12.26 -6.58
C LYS A 268 -25.93 11.71 -5.40
N GLN A 269 -25.09 12.52 -4.76
CA GLN A 269 -24.18 12.09 -3.71
C GLN A 269 -24.81 12.13 -2.33
N TYR A 270 -25.67 13.10 -2.05
CA TYR A 270 -26.19 13.38 -0.71
C TYR A 270 -27.71 13.37 -0.63
N LYS A 271 -28.21 13.03 0.55
CA LYS A 271 -29.58 13.33 1.01
C LYS A 271 -29.52 14.44 2.06
N ASN A 272 -30.56 15.26 2.12
CA ASN A 272 -30.77 16.25 3.18
C ASN A 272 -29.72 17.38 3.24
N LEU A 273 -29.22 17.79 2.07
CA LEU A 273 -28.20 18.84 1.95
C LEU A 273 -28.69 20.23 2.43
N GLU A 274 -30.00 20.46 2.46
CA GLU A 274 -30.60 21.72 2.95
C GLU A 274 -30.12 22.07 4.38
N ASN A 275 -29.75 21.07 5.18
CA ASN A 275 -29.24 21.24 6.53
C ASN A 275 -27.76 21.70 6.57
N ALA A 276 -27.00 21.50 5.49
CA ALA A 276 -25.58 21.83 5.38
C ALA A 276 -25.32 23.19 4.68
N GLU A 277 -26.34 23.86 4.12
CA GLU A 277 -26.18 25.14 3.41
C GLU A 277 -25.63 26.28 4.28
N ASN A 278 -25.77 26.16 5.61
CA ASN A 278 -25.25 27.11 6.59
C ASN A 278 -23.75 26.94 6.90
N GLU A 279 -23.10 25.86 6.41
CA GLU A 279 -21.71 25.50 6.71
C GLU A 279 -20.82 25.54 5.46
N LYS A 280 -20.88 26.63 4.69
CA LYS A 280 -20.11 26.80 3.43
C LYS A 280 -18.61 26.52 3.55
N ASP A 281 -18.03 26.74 4.73
CA ASP A 281 -16.60 26.55 4.98
C ASP A 281 -16.19 25.07 5.10
N LYS A 282 -17.15 24.14 5.18
CA LYS A 282 -16.92 22.70 5.25
C LYS A 282 -16.95 21.99 3.89
N PHE A 283 -17.31 22.69 2.82
CA PHE A 283 -17.34 22.09 1.49
C PHE A 283 -15.92 21.87 0.94
N VAL A 284 -15.68 20.65 0.44
CA VAL A 284 -14.41 20.27 -0.20
C VAL A 284 -14.70 19.84 -1.63
N ILE A 285 -14.13 20.53 -2.62
CA ILE A 285 -14.26 20.11 -4.03
C ILE A 285 -13.13 19.12 -4.35
N ILE A 286 -13.49 17.89 -4.71
CA ILE A 286 -12.53 16.85 -5.12
C ILE A 286 -12.78 16.56 -6.59
N ILE A 287 -11.79 16.77 -7.45
CA ILE A 287 -11.93 16.50 -8.89
C ILE A 287 -10.93 15.42 -9.30
N ASP A 288 -11.45 14.27 -9.74
CA ASP A 288 -10.64 13.21 -10.32
C ASP A 288 -10.39 13.46 -11.82
N ASP A 289 -9.21 13.02 -12.29
CA ASP A 289 -8.74 13.19 -13.67
C ASP A 289 -8.90 14.62 -14.24
N PHE A 290 -8.52 15.64 -13.45
CA PHE A 290 -8.67 17.05 -13.84
C PHE A 290 -8.02 17.38 -15.20
N HIS A 291 -6.88 16.75 -15.52
CA HIS A 291 -6.18 16.86 -16.81
C HIS A 291 -7.02 16.48 -18.05
N LEU A 292 -8.08 15.69 -17.89
CA LEU A 292 -8.96 15.26 -18.99
C LEU A 292 -10.12 16.22 -19.24
N LEU A 293 -10.42 17.13 -18.31
CA LEU A 293 -11.54 18.07 -18.44
C LEU A 293 -11.35 19.10 -19.56
N LYS A 294 -12.44 19.49 -20.21
CA LYS A 294 -12.48 20.59 -21.19
C LYS A 294 -12.66 21.93 -20.47
N LYS A 295 -12.17 23.04 -21.05
CA LYS A 295 -12.31 24.42 -20.51
C LYS A 295 -11.82 24.58 -19.06
N LYS A 296 -10.72 23.93 -18.71
CA LYS A 296 -10.13 23.86 -17.35
C LYS A 296 -9.99 25.21 -16.65
N ASP A 297 -9.66 26.29 -17.38
CA ASP A 297 -9.50 27.62 -16.79
C ASP A 297 -10.82 28.21 -16.26
N LYS A 298 -11.93 27.96 -16.97
CA LYS A 298 -13.26 28.36 -16.51
C LYS A 298 -13.63 27.59 -15.24
N ILE A 299 -13.37 26.29 -15.22
CA ILE A 299 -13.65 25.41 -14.08
C ILE A 299 -12.83 25.85 -12.86
N LEU A 300 -11.52 26.10 -13.03
CA LEU A 300 -10.64 26.65 -11.98
C LEU A 300 -11.22 27.94 -11.37
N ASN A 301 -11.72 28.85 -12.19
CA ASN A 301 -12.33 30.09 -11.70
C ASN A 301 -13.58 29.88 -10.84
N ASP A 302 -14.36 28.83 -11.15
CA ASP A 302 -15.57 28.52 -10.42
C ASP A 302 -15.29 27.77 -9.12
N ILE A 303 -14.29 26.88 -9.10
CA ILE A 303 -13.95 26.09 -7.90
C ILE A 303 -13.08 26.86 -6.90
N LEU A 304 -12.28 27.83 -7.33
CA LEU A 304 -11.47 28.67 -6.43
C LEU A 304 -12.30 29.57 -5.48
N LYS A 305 -13.63 29.49 -5.56
CA LYS A 305 -14.58 30.11 -4.63
C LYS A 305 -14.79 29.28 -3.35
N PHE A 306 -14.39 28.01 -3.36
CA PHE A 306 -14.49 27.08 -2.23
C PHE A 306 -13.22 27.15 -1.37
N ASN A 307 -13.36 26.93 -0.06
CA ASN A 307 -12.24 27.03 0.88
C ASN A 307 -11.23 25.89 0.74
N TYR A 308 -11.70 24.69 0.36
CA TYR A 308 -10.89 23.48 0.24
C TYR A 308 -11.06 22.82 -1.13
N ILE A 309 -9.94 22.49 -1.78
CA ILE A 309 -9.94 21.89 -3.13
C ILE A 309 -8.86 20.82 -3.22
N ILE A 310 -9.22 19.65 -3.74
CA ILE A 310 -8.30 18.56 -4.07
C ILE A 310 -8.45 18.26 -5.56
N LEU A 311 -7.36 18.37 -6.32
CA LEU A 311 -7.32 18.02 -7.74
C LEU A 311 -6.45 16.78 -7.93
N LEU A 312 -6.98 15.74 -8.56
CA LEU A 312 -6.18 14.59 -8.98
C LEU A 312 -5.86 14.67 -10.47
N THR A 313 -4.61 14.38 -10.82
CA THR A 313 -4.11 14.58 -12.18
C THR A 313 -3.01 13.60 -12.58
N ASP A 314 -2.66 13.52 -13.87
CA ASP A 314 -1.43 12.85 -14.28
C ASP A 314 -0.17 13.64 -13.87
N ASP A 315 0.98 12.96 -13.86
CA ASP A 315 2.26 13.57 -13.51
C ASP A 315 2.64 14.72 -14.47
N ILE A 316 2.31 14.61 -15.75
CA ILE A 316 2.66 15.60 -16.78
C ILE A 316 1.97 16.94 -16.51
N TYR A 317 0.67 16.93 -16.22
CA TYR A 317 -0.10 18.14 -16.01
C TYR A 317 0.26 18.84 -14.70
N SER A 318 0.74 18.10 -13.70
CA SER A 318 1.21 18.69 -12.42
C SER A 318 2.36 19.69 -12.61
N LEU A 319 3.16 19.47 -13.65
CA LEU A 319 4.31 20.30 -14.04
C LEU A 319 3.91 21.49 -14.94
N ASN A 320 2.62 21.69 -15.24
CA ASN A 320 2.18 22.73 -16.15
C ASN A 320 2.29 24.13 -15.52
N LEU A 321 3.47 24.74 -15.63
CA LEU A 321 3.78 26.08 -15.11
C LEU A 321 3.07 27.22 -15.85
N LYS A 322 2.46 26.97 -17.02
CA LYS A 322 1.83 28.02 -17.83
C LYS A 322 0.52 28.55 -17.23
N ARG A 323 -0.02 27.90 -16.20
CA ARG A 323 -1.30 28.27 -15.57
C ARG A 323 -1.02 28.84 -14.19
N GLU A 324 -0.96 30.16 -14.06
CA GLU A 324 -0.66 30.86 -12.79
C GLU A 324 -1.50 30.35 -11.61
N LYS A 325 -2.78 30.03 -11.84
CA LYS A 325 -3.70 29.54 -10.79
C LYS A 325 -3.35 28.16 -10.24
N ILE A 326 -2.66 27.32 -11.02
CA ILE A 326 -2.17 26.02 -10.57
C ILE A 326 -0.99 26.17 -9.62
N LEU A 327 -0.25 27.29 -9.67
CA LEU A 327 0.85 27.58 -8.74
C LEU A 327 0.37 27.78 -7.30
N ASN A 328 -0.93 28.02 -7.09
CA ASN A 328 -1.51 28.15 -5.75
C ASN A 328 -1.76 26.79 -5.06
N PHE A 329 -1.59 25.68 -5.77
CA PHE A 329 -1.85 24.34 -5.22
C PHE A 329 -0.55 23.75 -4.67
N SER A 330 -0.61 23.22 -3.45
CA SER A 330 0.46 22.38 -2.93
C SER A 330 0.45 21.04 -3.66
N LYS A 331 1.58 20.69 -4.27
CA LYS A 331 1.68 19.57 -5.20
C LYS A 331 2.29 18.34 -4.56
N TYR A 332 1.59 17.23 -4.68
CA TYR A 332 1.98 15.94 -4.17
C TYR A 332 1.95 14.89 -5.26
N ARG A 333 2.83 13.90 -5.16
CA ARG A 333 2.88 12.75 -6.06
C ARG A 333 2.63 11.46 -5.29
N ILE A 334 1.78 10.59 -5.83
CA ILE A 334 1.57 9.22 -5.34
C ILE A 334 2.80 8.39 -5.64
N MET A 335 3.35 7.76 -4.61
CA MET A 335 4.50 6.86 -4.71
C MET A 335 4.04 5.41 -4.89
N GLU A 336 4.92 4.59 -5.46
CA GLU A 336 4.76 3.13 -5.46
C GLU A 336 4.71 2.57 -4.03
N PHE A 337 4.10 1.40 -3.86
CA PHE A 337 4.08 0.73 -2.57
C PHE A 337 5.48 0.23 -2.21
N SER A 338 6.05 0.86 -1.17
CA SER A 338 7.23 0.35 -0.45
C SER A 338 6.99 -1.09 0.04
N PRO A 339 8.07 -1.86 0.32
CA PRO A 339 7.97 -3.19 0.92
C PRO A 339 6.98 -3.27 2.10
N LYS A 340 6.95 -2.24 2.96
CA LYS A 340 6.01 -2.13 4.08
C LYS A 340 4.54 -2.06 3.66
N LEU A 341 4.22 -1.25 2.65
CA LEU A 341 2.83 -1.14 2.15
C LEU A 341 2.40 -2.39 1.38
N ARG A 342 3.33 -3.07 0.70
CA ARG A 342 3.05 -4.37 0.05
C ARG A 342 2.75 -5.45 1.10
N ASP A 343 3.53 -5.50 2.19
CA ASP A 343 3.28 -6.40 3.32
C ASP A 343 1.92 -6.11 3.99
N GLU A 344 1.56 -4.84 4.20
CA GLU A 344 0.23 -4.45 4.71
C GLU A 344 -0.91 -4.94 3.79
N LEU A 345 -0.76 -4.74 2.48
CA LEU A 345 -1.74 -5.19 1.48
C LEU A 345 -1.90 -6.71 1.51
N ILE A 346 -0.78 -7.45 1.56
CA ILE A 346 -0.78 -8.92 1.61
C ILE A 346 -1.42 -9.41 2.91
N LYS A 347 -1.15 -8.78 4.05
CA LYS A 347 -1.80 -9.12 5.33
C LYS A 347 -3.31 -8.90 5.26
N LYS A 348 -3.77 -7.75 4.76
CA LYS A 348 -5.20 -7.47 4.54
C LYS A 348 -5.83 -8.51 3.62
N TRP A 349 -5.21 -8.79 2.48
CA TRP A 349 -5.66 -9.82 1.53
C TRP A 349 -5.76 -11.21 2.16
N SER A 350 -4.79 -11.58 3.00
CA SER A 350 -4.71 -12.89 3.62
C SER A 350 -5.76 -13.09 4.71
N ASN A 351 -6.09 -12.01 5.42
CA ASN A 351 -7.09 -12.00 6.50
C ASN A 351 -8.53 -12.04 5.98
N LEU A 352 -8.77 -11.98 4.66
CA LEU A 352 -10.10 -12.11 4.08
C LEU A 352 -10.68 -13.52 4.17
N LYS A 353 -9.86 -14.54 4.51
CA LYS A 353 -10.32 -15.91 4.70
C LYS A 353 -10.53 -16.18 6.19
N ASP A 354 -11.74 -16.58 6.57
CA ASP A 354 -12.09 -17.05 7.93
C ASP A 354 -11.53 -18.46 8.23
N GLU A 355 -10.28 -18.73 7.86
CA GLU A 355 -9.61 -19.99 8.19
C GLU A 355 -8.88 -19.84 9.53
N VAL A 356 -9.22 -20.69 10.51
CA VAL A 356 -8.43 -20.87 11.73
C VAL A 356 -7.12 -21.58 11.34
N SER A 357 -6.14 -20.80 10.89
CA SER A 357 -4.76 -21.24 10.62
C SER A 357 -3.88 -20.85 11.81
N ASN A 358 -2.86 -21.66 12.12
CA ASN A 358 -1.86 -21.24 13.12
C ASN A 358 -1.00 -20.06 12.57
N GLU A 359 -0.35 -19.30 13.45
CA GLU A 359 0.44 -18.11 13.06
C GLU A 359 1.53 -18.43 12.02
N ASN A 360 2.17 -19.60 12.12
CA ASN A 360 3.20 -20.02 11.18
C ASN A 360 2.65 -20.34 9.79
N GLU A 361 1.44 -20.90 9.70
CA GLU A 361 0.76 -21.14 8.42
C GLU A 361 0.34 -19.84 7.74
N ILE A 362 -0.20 -18.88 8.52
CA ILE A 362 -0.51 -17.54 8.02
C ILE A 362 0.75 -16.88 7.49
N MET A 363 1.84 -16.92 8.27
CA MET A 363 3.11 -16.32 7.85
C MET A 363 3.69 -17.02 6.62
N LYS A 364 3.62 -18.35 6.53
CA LYS A 364 4.04 -19.11 5.35
C LYS A 364 3.23 -18.74 4.11
N LYS A 365 1.91 -18.54 4.24
CA LYS A 365 1.04 -18.05 3.15
C LYS A 365 1.45 -16.62 2.74
N ASN A 366 1.69 -15.73 3.70
CA ASN A 366 2.09 -14.35 3.44
C ASN A 366 3.46 -14.27 2.75
N ASP A 367 4.47 -14.98 3.26
CA ASP A 367 5.82 -15.02 2.67
C ASP A 367 5.78 -15.54 1.22
N LYS A 368 4.97 -16.57 0.93
CA LYS A 368 4.76 -17.06 -0.43
C LYS A 368 4.11 -16.03 -1.35
N ARG A 369 3.08 -15.32 -0.87
CA ARG A 369 2.43 -14.25 -1.63
C ARG A 369 3.41 -13.11 -1.89
N THR A 370 4.22 -12.74 -0.90
CA THR A 370 5.27 -11.73 -1.03
C THR A 370 6.30 -12.13 -2.07
N GLU A 371 6.82 -13.36 -2.02
CA GLU A 371 7.79 -13.87 -3.00
C GLU A 371 7.19 -13.88 -4.41
N PHE A 372 5.98 -14.43 -4.57
CA PHE A 372 5.29 -14.47 -5.87
C PHE A 372 5.08 -13.06 -6.44
N LEU A 373 4.55 -12.15 -5.62
CA LEU A 373 4.27 -10.78 -6.01
C LEU A 373 5.56 -10.02 -6.37
N ASN A 374 6.57 -10.03 -5.50
CA ASN A 374 7.87 -9.39 -5.75
C ASN A 374 8.55 -9.97 -7.00
N THR A 375 8.40 -11.27 -7.25
CA THR A 375 8.87 -11.91 -8.48
C THR A 375 8.18 -11.34 -9.71
N THR A 376 6.85 -11.34 -9.73
CA THR A 376 6.07 -10.90 -10.88
C THR A 376 6.25 -9.41 -11.18
N ILE A 377 6.42 -8.55 -10.16
CA ILE A 377 6.69 -7.13 -10.39
C ILE A 377 8.16 -6.83 -10.74
N GLY A 378 9.02 -7.85 -10.73
CA GLY A 378 10.44 -7.72 -11.03
C GLY A 378 11.27 -7.05 -9.93
N LYS A 379 10.91 -7.27 -8.67
CA LYS A 379 11.70 -6.84 -7.50
C LYS A 379 12.68 -7.93 -7.01
N ILE A 380 12.83 -9.04 -7.75
CA ILE A 380 13.96 -9.97 -7.52
C ILE A 380 15.27 -9.33 -7.95
N PHE A 381 15.26 -8.68 -9.12
CA PHE A 381 16.40 -7.92 -9.63
C PHE A 381 16.23 -6.45 -9.24
N ASN A 382 17.31 -5.65 -9.31
CA ASN A 382 17.34 -4.34 -8.66
C ASN A 382 16.32 -3.36 -9.27
N ASN A 383 15.94 -3.56 -10.53
CA ASN A 383 15.29 -2.53 -11.34
C ASN A 383 13.80 -2.75 -11.69
N GLY A 384 13.00 -3.50 -10.93
CA GLY A 384 11.52 -3.48 -11.01
C GLY A 384 10.89 -3.31 -12.41
N ILE A 385 10.52 -4.39 -13.11
CA ILE A 385 9.99 -4.26 -14.50
C ILE A 385 8.56 -3.75 -14.59
N MET A 386 7.87 -3.71 -13.45
CA MET A 386 6.50 -3.27 -13.31
C MET A 386 6.38 -2.46 -12.03
N PRO A 387 5.66 -1.32 -12.04
CA PRO A 387 5.58 -0.48 -10.86
C PRO A 387 4.73 -1.15 -9.78
N ALA A 388 5.09 -0.95 -8.51
CA ALA A 388 4.38 -1.49 -7.37
C ALA A 388 3.12 -0.66 -7.01
N TYR A 389 2.27 -0.38 -8.00
CA TYR A 389 0.99 0.29 -7.78
C TYR A 389 -0.15 -0.69 -7.49
N PRO A 390 -1.20 -0.27 -6.73
CA PRO A 390 -2.28 -1.16 -6.32
C PRO A 390 -2.92 -1.99 -7.44
N PHE A 391 -3.12 -1.40 -8.63
CA PHE A 391 -3.68 -2.12 -9.77
C PHE A 391 -2.89 -3.37 -10.12
N PHE A 392 -1.56 -3.27 -10.19
CA PHE A 392 -0.69 -4.40 -10.52
C PHE A 392 -0.64 -5.43 -9.40
N LEU A 393 -0.46 -4.98 -8.16
CA LEU A 393 -0.37 -5.84 -6.98
C LEU A 393 -1.64 -6.67 -6.82
N LEU A 394 -2.81 -6.03 -6.92
CA LEU A 394 -4.11 -6.69 -6.80
C LEU A 394 -4.42 -7.60 -8.00
N SER A 395 -4.00 -7.23 -9.21
CA SER A 395 -4.18 -8.10 -10.38
C SER A 395 -3.37 -9.39 -10.23
N VAL A 396 -2.13 -9.31 -9.74
CA VAL A 396 -1.27 -10.48 -9.48
C VAL A 396 -1.86 -11.35 -8.36
N LEU A 397 -2.27 -10.74 -7.24
CA LEU A 397 -2.90 -11.48 -6.13
C LEU A 397 -4.21 -12.12 -6.55
N GLY A 398 -5.08 -11.38 -7.23
CA GLY A 398 -6.39 -11.86 -7.67
C GLY A 398 -6.30 -13.01 -8.68
N TYR A 399 -5.35 -12.92 -9.60
CA TYR A 399 -5.07 -13.99 -10.55
C TYR A 399 -4.68 -15.30 -9.84
N SER A 400 -3.80 -15.22 -8.84
CA SER A 400 -3.33 -16.39 -8.09
C SER A 400 -4.44 -17.14 -7.32
N GLU A 401 -5.54 -16.45 -6.99
CA GLU A 401 -6.64 -17.02 -6.20
C GLU A 401 -7.77 -17.62 -7.04
N THR A 402 -8.03 -17.03 -8.22
CA THR A 402 -9.22 -17.31 -9.04
C THR A 402 -8.96 -18.27 -10.19
N ASN A 403 -7.78 -18.27 -10.80
CA ASN A 403 -7.47 -19.06 -11.99
C ASN A 403 -6.59 -20.29 -11.66
N LYS A 404 -7.18 -21.30 -10.99
CA LYS A 404 -6.50 -22.59 -10.71
C LYS A 404 -6.44 -23.54 -11.91
N ASN A 405 -7.15 -23.26 -12.99
CA ASN A 405 -7.21 -24.10 -14.19
C ASN A 405 -6.71 -23.32 -15.40
N LEU A 406 -5.45 -23.54 -15.79
CA LEU A 406 -4.89 -22.93 -17.00
C LEU A 406 -4.21 -23.99 -17.86
N ASP A 407 -4.16 -23.68 -19.15
CA ASP A 407 -3.51 -24.48 -20.18
C ASP A 407 -2.07 -24.85 -19.78
N LYS A 408 -1.63 -26.02 -20.24
CA LYS A 408 -0.35 -26.60 -19.81
C LYS A 408 0.87 -25.90 -20.42
N GLU A 409 0.71 -24.83 -21.21
CA GLU A 409 1.76 -24.30 -22.09
C GLU A 409 2.62 -23.20 -21.48
N ILE A 410 2.04 -22.27 -20.72
CA ILE A 410 2.73 -21.08 -20.16
C ILE A 410 2.92 -21.24 -18.63
N THR A 411 3.91 -20.55 -18.05
CA THR A 411 4.11 -20.52 -16.57
C THR A 411 3.01 -19.71 -15.88
N SER A 412 2.77 -19.95 -14.59
CA SER A 412 1.80 -19.17 -13.79
C SER A 412 2.09 -17.66 -13.80
N GLN A 413 3.36 -17.27 -13.80
CA GLN A 413 3.80 -15.88 -13.94
C GLN A 413 3.59 -15.33 -15.35
N GLY A 414 3.91 -16.12 -16.39
CA GLY A 414 3.65 -15.77 -17.79
C GLY A 414 2.18 -15.42 -18.03
N TYR A 415 1.26 -16.20 -17.46
CA TYR A 415 -0.16 -15.89 -17.55
C TYR A 415 -0.58 -14.62 -16.81
N CYS A 416 0.04 -14.27 -15.66
CA CYS A 416 -0.23 -12.98 -15.01
C CYS A 416 0.03 -11.82 -15.98
N TYR A 417 1.16 -11.85 -16.70
CA TYR A 417 1.48 -10.81 -17.68
C TYR A 417 0.50 -10.83 -18.87
N GLN A 418 0.19 -12.01 -19.39
CA GLN A 418 -0.79 -12.15 -20.47
C GLN A 418 -2.17 -11.59 -20.06
N PHE A 419 -2.62 -11.90 -18.84
CA PHE A 419 -3.86 -11.39 -18.28
C PHE A 419 -3.86 -9.87 -18.13
N LEU A 420 -2.78 -9.28 -17.61
CA LEU A 420 -2.61 -7.82 -17.51
C LEU A 420 -2.67 -7.15 -18.90
N ILE A 421 -2.02 -7.73 -19.90
CA ILE A 421 -2.06 -7.25 -21.28
C ILE A 421 -3.49 -7.31 -21.85
N GLN A 422 -4.17 -8.45 -21.67
CA GLN A 422 -5.55 -8.63 -22.13
C GLN A 422 -6.53 -7.68 -21.42
N MET A 423 -6.39 -7.48 -20.10
CA MET A 423 -7.18 -6.50 -19.35
C MET A 423 -7.04 -5.09 -19.92
N ASN A 424 -5.81 -4.68 -20.27
CA ASN A 424 -5.54 -3.37 -20.86
C ASN A 424 -6.24 -3.21 -22.23
N PHE A 425 -6.28 -4.27 -23.04
CA PHE A 425 -7.02 -4.30 -24.30
C PHE A 425 -8.54 -4.23 -24.09
N TRP A 426 -9.10 -5.05 -23.20
CA TRP A 426 -10.55 -5.08 -22.92
C TRP A 426 -11.07 -3.75 -22.38
N LYS A 427 -10.32 -3.11 -21.47
CA LYS A 427 -10.68 -1.80 -20.91
C LYS A 427 -10.82 -0.72 -21.99
N ASN A 428 -10.14 -0.88 -23.11
CA ASN A 428 -10.14 0.07 -24.22
C ASN A 428 -10.99 -0.39 -25.42
N GLY A 429 -11.82 -1.42 -25.23
CA GLY A 429 -12.81 -1.86 -26.21
C GLY A 429 -12.24 -2.65 -27.38
N ILE A 430 -11.01 -3.16 -27.28
CA ILE A 430 -10.45 -4.06 -28.30
C ILE A 430 -11.17 -5.41 -28.22
N ARG A 431 -11.71 -5.85 -29.35
CA ARG A 431 -12.46 -7.10 -29.46
C ARG A 431 -11.52 -8.31 -29.41
N ASN A 432 -12.02 -9.41 -28.84
CA ASN A 432 -11.24 -10.64 -28.70
C ASN A 432 -10.70 -11.22 -30.01
N ASP A 433 -11.45 -11.10 -31.11
CA ASP A 433 -11.04 -11.59 -32.44
C ASP A 433 -9.92 -10.77 -33.09
N ALA A 434 -9.66 -9.55 -32.60
CA ALA A 434 -8.59 -8.70 -33.08
C ALA A 434 -7.31 -8.80 -32.24
N ILE A 435 -7.35 -9.41 -31.05
CA ILE A 435 -6.23 -9.42 -30.09
C ILE A 435 -4.96 -10.01 -30.72
N ASP A 436 -5.08 -11.10 -31.48
CA ASP A 436 -3.93 -11.78 -32.09
C ASP A 436 -3.16 -10.88 -33.05
N ILE A 437 -3.85 -9.98 -33.75
CA ILE A 437 -3.24 -8.98 -34.66
C ILE A 437 -2.33 -8.05 -33.85
N TYR A 438 -2.81 -7.54 -32.71
CA TYR A 438 -2.02 -6.67 -31.83
C TYR A 438 -0.85 -7.42 -31.19
N LEU A 439 -1.05 -8.68 -30.80
CA LEU A 439 0.02 -9.50 -30.22
C LEU A 439 1.15 -9.77 -31.22
N ASN A 440 0.82 -10.04 -32.49
CA ASN A 440 1.83 -10.20 -33.54
C ASN A 440 2.59 -8.90 -33.80
N PHE A 441 1.86 -7.79 -33.96
CA PHE A 441 2.46 -6.46 -34.17
C PHE A 441 3.43 -6.08 -33.05
N LEU A 442 3.06 -6.31 -31.79
CA LEU A 442 3.91 -6.02 -30.63
C LEU A 442 5.13 -6.94 -30.54
N SER A 443 5.00 -8.21 -30.94
CA SER A 443 6.11 -9.17 -31.03
C SER A 443 7.18 -8.67 -32.02
N GLU A 444 6.76 -8.36 -33.25
CA GLU A 444 7.65 -7.83 -34.29
C GLU A 444 8.26 -6.47 -33.91
N LEU A 445 7.45 -5.56 -33.33
CA LEU A 445 7.93 -4.26 -32.86
C LEU A 445 9.00 -4.41 -31.78
N SER A 446 8.81 -5.34 -30.84
CA SER A 446 9.80 -5.57 -29.78
C SER A 446 11.13 -6.10 -30.33
N TYR A 447 11.09 -6.95 -31.35
CA TYR A 447 12.31 -7.42 -32.02
C TYR A 447 13.00 -6.30 -32.82
N TYR A 448 12.25 -5.40 -33.45
CA TYR A 448 12.83 -4.21 -34.07
C TYR A 448 13.58 -3.35 -33.05
N VAL A 449 12.96 -3.08 -31.90
CA VAL A 449 13.59 -2.32 -30.79
C VAL A 449 14.85 -3.03 -30.29
N PHE A 450 14.78 -4.36 -30.10
CA PHE A 450 15.90 -5.19 -29.68
C PHE A 450 17.08 -5.16 -30.66
N SER A 451 16.82 -5.44 -31.94
CA SER A 451 17.85 -5.55 -32.98
C SER A 451 18.53 -4.21 -33.31
N LYS A 452 17.81 -3.09 -33.12
CA LYS A 452 18.39 -1.75 -33.25
C LYS A 452 19.05 -1.23 -31.98
N ASN A 453 18.86 -1.91 -30.85
CA ASN A 453 19.33 -1.50 -29.53
C ASN A 453 18.91 -0.05 -29.18
N ILE A 454 17.62 0.26 -29.39
CA ILE A 454 17.05 1.60 -29.17
C ILE A 454 16.13 1.63 -27.96
N TYR A 455 16.08 2.78 -27.28
CA TYR A 455 15.20 3.01 -26.12
C TYR A 455 13.80 3.48 -26.52
N GLU A 456 13.71 4.41 -27.48
CA GLU A 456 12.45 4.97 -27.98
C GLU A 456 12.46 5.00 -29.51
N LEU A 457 11.28 4.88 -30.11
CA LEU A 457 11.08 4.98 -31.55
C LEU A 457 10.71 6.42 -31.93
N TYR A 458 11.53 7.05 -32.75
CA TYR A 458 11.17 8.30 -33.43
C TYR A 458 10.36 8.00 -34.69
N GLN A 459 9.77 9.03 -35.30
CA GLN A 459 8.93 8.86 -36.50
C GLN A 459 9.67 8.08 -37.61
N THR A 460 10.96 8.37 -37.81
CA THR A 460 11.79 7.66 -38.80
C THR A 460 11.97 6.17 -38.50
N ASP A 461 11.93 5.78 -37.24
CA ASP A 461 12.05 4.37 -36.83
C ASP A 461 10.71 3.65 -37.01
N ILE A 462 9.60 4.34 -36.69
CA ILE A 462 8.24 3.86 -36.89
C ILE A 462 7.98 3.60 -38.39
N ASP A 463 8.32 4.57 -39.25
CA ASP A 463 8.12 4.44 -40.70
C ASP A 463 8.89 3.24 -41.26
N LYS A 464 10.17 3.09 -40.87
CA LYS A 464 11.00 1.93 -41.28
C LYS A 464 10.47 0.61 -40.74
N PHE A 465 9.96 0.59 -39.52
CA PHE A 465 9.36 -0.61 -38.94
C PHE A 465 8.10 -1.01 -39.71
N LEU A 466 7.19 -0.07 -39.97
CA LEU A 466 5.94 -0.33 -40.70
C LEU A 466 6.21 -0.80 -42.13
N GLU A 467 7.14 -0.16 -42.84
CA GLU A 467 7.58 -0.61 -44.17
C GLU A 467 8.09 -2.06 -44.19
N ASN A 468 8.76 -2.50 -43.11
CA ASN A 468 9.24 -3.86 -42.98
C ASN A 468 8.12 -4.83 -42.58
N TYR A 469 7.23 -4.40 -41.67
CA TYR A 469 6.12 -5.20 -41.19
C TYR A 469 5.12 -5.50 -42.32
N GLU A 470 4.70 -4.49 -43.09
CA GLU A 470 3.73 -4.63 -44.18
C GLU A 470 4.25 -5.46 -45.36
N LYS A 471 5.58 -5.61 -45.51
CA LYS A 471 6.17 -6.52 -46.50
C LYS A 471 5.99 -7.99 -46.12
N ASN A 472 5.96 -8.29 -44.82
CA ASN A 472 5.98 -9.66 -44.29
C ASN A 472 4.61 -10.11 -43.76
N PHE A 473 3.76 -9.17 -43.33
CA PHE A 473 2.49 -9.44 -42.66
C PHE A 473 1.36 -8.58 -43.23
N ASN A 474 0.13 -9.13 -43.20
CA ASN A 474 -1.07 -8.42 -43.59
C ASN A 474 -1.63 -7.60 -42.41
N LEU A 475 -1.49 -6.28 -42.44
CA LEU A 475 -2.09 -5.39 -41.44
C LEU A 475 -3.55 -5.09 -41.81
N VAL A 476 -4.49 -5.65 -41.04
CA VAL A 476 -5.93 -5.55 -41.33
C VAL A 476 -6.50 -4.16 -41.05
N PHE A 477 -5.91 -3.43 -40.11
CA PHE A 477 -6.31 -2.09 -39.71
C PHE A 477 -5.27 -1.06 -40.20
N ASP A 478 -5.66 0.21 -40.25
CA ASP A 478 -4.73 1.28 -40.52
C ASP A 478 -3.64 1.36 -39.42
N SER A 479 -2.39 1.61 -39.82
CA SER A 479 -1.25 1.60 -38.90
C SER A 479 -1.35 2.69 -37.82
N GLU A 480 -1.93 3.86 -38.14
CA GLU A 480 -2.18 4.89 -37.14
C GLU A 480 -3.29 4.45 -36.17
N GLU A 481 -4.33 3.76 -36.64
CA GLU A 481 -5.38 3.22 -35.77
C GLU A 481 -4.84 2.18 -34.80
N VAL A 482 -3.94 1.29 -35.25
CA VAL A 482 -3.28 0.29 -34.40
C VAL A 482 -2.44 0.97 -33.32
N ILE A 483 -1.55 1.88 -33.71
CA ILE A 483 -0.67 2.60 -32.77
C ILE A 483 -1.50 3.41 -31.77
N ASN A 484 -2.53 4.13 -32.23
CA ASN A 484 -3.40 4.89 -31.35
C ASN A 484 -4.17 4.00 -30.37
N SER A 485 -4.60 2.81 -30.80
CA SER A 485 -5.25 1.83 -29.94
C SER A 485 -4.31 1.27 -28.88
N LEU A 486 -3.04 1.02 -29.23
CA LEU A 486 -1.99 0.60 -28.29
C LEU A 486 -1.63 1.69 -27.27
N ILE A 487 -1.60 2.96 -27.70
CA ILE A 487 -1.37 4.11 -26.80
C ILE A 487 -2.54 4.28 -25.83
N LYS A 488 -3.79 4.24 -26.33
CA LYS A 488 -5.00 4.28 -25.47
C LYS A 488 -5.02 3.12 -24.47
N SER A 489 -4.59 1.94 -24.93
CA SER A 489 -4.46 0.74 -24.10
C SER A 489 -3.35 0.78 -23.05
N LYS A 490 -2.55 1.87 -23.00
CA LYS A 490 -1.38 1.98 -22.12
C LYS A 490 -0.38 0.84 -22.32
N ILE A 491 -0.30 0.31 -23.54
CA ILE A 491 0.74 -0.65 -23.94
C ILE A 491 1.94 0.10 -24.50
N LEU A 492 1.68 1.13 -25.30
CA LEU A 492 2.68 2.10 -25.76
C LEU A 492 2.42 3.46 -25.10
N LYS A 493 3.46 4.27 -25.00
CA LYS A 493 3.41 5.65 -24.50
C LYS A 493 4.01 6.58 -25.53
N LYS A 494 3.32 7.70 -25.80
CA LYS A 494 3.88 8.82 -26.56
C LYS A 494 4.56 9.79 -25.60
N THR A 495 5.81 10.13 -25.87
CA THR A 495 6.58 11.06 -25.05
C THR A 495 6.23 12.51 -25.39
N SER A 496 6.69 13.45 -24.56
CA SER A 496 6.52 14.88 -24.81
C SER A 496 7.19 15.37 -26.09
N LEU A 497 8.22 14.65 -26.57
CA LEU A 497 8.94 14.93 -27.81
C LEU A 497 8.31 14.24 -29.04
N GLY A 498 7.27 13.44 -28.83
CA GLY A 498 6.53 12.77 -29.90
C GLY A 498 7.03 11.37 -30.27
N SER A 499 8.16 10.91 -29.69
CA SER A 499 8.61 9.51 -29.78
C SER A 499 7.63 8.55 -29.10
N ILE A 500 7.72 7.27 -29.46
CA ILE A 500 6.91 6.19 -28.90
C ILE A 500 7.83 5.18 -28.20
N LYS A 501 7.43 4.69 -27.03
CA LYS A 501 8.07 3.55 -26.37
C LYS A 501 7.04 2.64 -25.72
N PHE A 502 7.46 1.45 -25.30
CA PHE A 502 6.64 0.61 -24.44
C PHE A 502 6.31 1.33 -23.13
N PHE A 503 5.07 1.21 -22.67
CA PHE A 503 4.62 1.98 -21.49
C PHE A 503 5.35 1.54 -20.22
N TYR A 504 5.62 0.24 -20.10
CA TYR A 504 6.40 -0.36 -19.01
C TYR A 504 7.40 -1.39 -19.56
N PRO A 505 8.55 -1.60 -18.88
CA PRO A 505 9.57 -2.56 -19.30
C PRO A 505 9.06 -3.99 -19.47
N TYR A 506 8.18 -4.47 -18.58
CA TYR A 506 7.66 -5.84 -18.68
C TYR A 506 6.92 -6.12 -19.99
N LEU A 507 6.27 -5.09 -20.59
CA LEU A 507 5.58 -5.24 -21.86
C LEU A 507 6.59 -5.54 -22.97
N TYR A 508 7.68 -4.77 -23.01
CA TYR A 508 8.78 -5.00 -23.94
C TYR A 508 9.37 -6.40 -23.74
N TYR A 509 9.72 -6.77 -22.50
CA TYR A 509 10.33 -8.07 -22.19
C TYR A 509 9.42 -9.27 -22.50
N TYR A 510 8.12 -9.13 -22.26
CA TYR A 510 7.13 -10.15 -22.63
C TYR A 510 7.12 -10.40 -24.14
N PHE A 511 7.01 -9.33 -24.94
CA PHE A 511 6.93 -9.49 -26.40
C PHE A 511 8.25 -9.91 -27.04
N ILE A 512 9.41 -9.42 -26.57
CA ILE A 512 10.70 -9.89 -27.11
C ILE A 512 10.98 -11.33 -26.70
N GLY A 513 10.60 -11.71 -25.47
CA GLY A 513 10.68 -13.10 -25.02
C GLY A 513 9.81 -14.03 -25.87
N LYS A 514 8.60 -13.57 -26.25
CA LYS A 514 7.73 -14.28 -27.19
C LYS A 514 8.42 -14.45 -28.55
N TYR A 515 8.89 -13.36 -29.16
CA TYR A 515 9.55 -13.40 -30.48
C TYR A 515 10.74 -14.37 -30.51
N LEU A 516 11.67 -14.23 -29.55
CA LEU A 516 12.88 -15.07 -29.45
C LEU A 516 12.54 -16.54 -29.18
N SER A 517 11.43 -16.81 -28.47
CA SER A 517 10.98 -18.19 -28.23
C SER A 517 10.40 -18.86 -29.49
N GLU A 518 9.72 -18.09 -30.34
CA GLU A 518 9.13 -18.57 -31.60
C GLU A 518 10.20 -18.74 -32.71
N HIS A 519 11.27 -17.94 -32.65
CA HIS A 519 12.38 -17.91 -33.62
C HIS A 519 13.72 -18.37 -33.02
N TYR A 520 13.68 -19.33 -32.09
CA TYR A 520 14.85 -19.72 -31.29
C TYR A 520 16.06 -20.11 -32.14
N LYS A 521 15.83 -20.82 -33.27
CA LYS A 521 16.91 -21.32 -34.13
C LYS A 521 17.58 -20.18 -34.91
N GLU A 522 16.78 -19.26 -35.45
CA GLU A 522 17.28 -18.10 -36.17
C GLU A 522 18.05 -17.15 -35.23
N GLU A 523 17.58 -17.03 -33.99
CA GLU A 523 18.07 -16.08 -32.99
C GLU A 523 19.00 -16.68 -31.93
N GLU A 524 19.49 -17.91 -32.14
CA GLU A 524 20.32 -18.65 -31.17
C GLU A 524 21.54 -17.84 -30.72
N ASN A 525 22.21 -17.13 -31.62
CA ASN A 525 23.36 -16.28 -31.29
C ASN A 525 22.99 -15.14 -30.35
N ASN A 526 21.84 -14.50 -30.57
CA ASN A 526 21.35 -13.42 -29.72
C ASN A 526 20.93 -13.95 -28.34
N ILE A 527 20.28 -15.11 -28.29
CA ILE A 527 19.92 -15.79 -27.04
C ILE A 527 21.18 -16.15 -26.24
N ASN A 528 22.21 -16.72 -26.89
CA ASN A 528 23.48 -17.04 -26.23
C ASN A 528 24.19 -15.77 -25.72
N LYS A 529 24.13 -14.65 -26.47
CA LYS A 529 24.64 -13.35 -26.00
C LYS A 529 23.91 -12.88 -24.73
N LEU A 530 22.58 -13.04 -24.67
CA LEU A 530 21.80 -12.71 -23.47
C LEU A 530 22.22 -13.55 -22.26
N VAL A 531 22.35 -14.87 -22.44
CA VAL A 531 22.74 -15.80 -21.36
C VAL A 531 24.16 -15.52 -20.86
N ARG A 532 25.09 -15.18 -21.75
CA ARG A 532 26.46 -14.79 -21.35
C ARG A 532 26.52 -13.46 -20.61
N ASN A 533 25.48 -12.63 -20.73
CA ASN A 533 25.42 -11.31 -20.11
C ASN A 533 24.30 -11.20 -19.07
N LEU A 534 24.01 -12.28 -18.31
CA LEU A 534 22.98 -12.28 -17.27
C LEU A 534 23.23 -11.33 -16.09
N HIS A 535 24.45 -10.80 -15.93
CA HIS A 535 24.72 -9.74 -14.96
C HIS A 535 23.87 -8.47 -15.21
N LEU A 536 23.38 -8.27 -16.44
CA LEU A 536 22.39 -7.26 -16.81
C LEU A 536 20.97 -7.75 -16.47
N ASP A 537 20.22 -6.92 -15.74
CA ASP A 537 18.86 -7.25 -15.28
C ASP A 537 17.90 -7.46 -16.47
N ARG A 538 18.02 -6.65 -17.53
CA ARG A 538 17.30 -6.80 -18.81
C ARG A 538 17.41 -8.23 -19.36
N ASN A 539 18.64 -8.74 -19.47
CA ASN A 539 18.89 -10.04 -20.07
C ASN A 539 18.31 -11.17 -19.22
N SER A 540 18.42 -11.04 -17.90
CA SER A 540 17.79 -11.97 -16.95
C SER A 540 16.28 -12.04 -17.14
N TYR A 541 15.60 -10.90 -17.28
CA TYR A 541 14.17 -10.87 -17.54
C TYR A 541 13.80 -11.44 -18.91
N ILE A 542 14.51 -11.08 -19.98
CA ILE A 542 14.25 -11.63 -21.32
C ILE A 542 14.37 -13.17 -21.28
N CYS A 543 15.39 -13.74 -20.65
CA CYS A 543 15.51 -15.20 -20.48
C CYS A 543 14.32 -15.80 -19.71
N ILE A 544 13.84 -15.15 -18.65
CA ILE A 544 12.64 -15.59 -17.92
C ILE A 544 11.41 -15.60 -18.85
N PHE A 545 11.20 -14.57 -19.66
CA PHE A 545 10.08 -14.49 -20.60
C PHE A 545 10.19 -15.49 -21.76
N ILE A 546 11.39 -15.75 -22.30
CA ILE A 546 11.60 -16.82 -23.29
C ILE A 546 11.13 -18.17 -22.69
N SER A 547 11.51 -18.47 -21.44
CA SER A 547 11.04 -19.68 -20.76
C SER A 547 9.55 -19.67 -20.43
N HIS A 548 8.88 -18.51 -20.38
CA HIS A 548 7.44 -18.44 -20.19
C HIS A 548 6.68 -18.82 -21.46
N HIS A 549 7.23 -18.46 -22.63
CA HIS A 549 6.64 -18.73 -23.93
C HIS A 549 7.04 -20.08 -24.54
N SER A 550 8.08 -20.75 -24.01
CA SER A 550 8.54 -22.03 -24.55
C SER A 550 8.79 -23.12 -23.49
N LYS A 551 8.58 -24.38 -23.90
CA LYS A 551 8.96 -25.58 -23.15
C LYS A 551 10.27 -26.20 -23.63
N GLU A 552 10.89 -25.65 -24.66
CA GLU A 552 12.16 -26.17 -25.14
C GLU A 552 13.23 -26.06 -24.05
N LYS A 553 14.02 -27.13 -23.90
CA LYS A 553 15.09 -27.20 -22.89
C LYS A 553 16.34 -26.42 -23.30
N ARG A 554 16.47 -26.01 -24.57
CA ARG A 554 17.68 -25.37 -25.12
C ARG A 554 18.13 -24.16 -24.30
N LEU A 555 17.20 -23.29 -23.92
CA LEU A 555 17.52 -22.13 -23.07
C LEU A 555 18.06 -22.59 -21.71
N LEU A 556 17.42 -23.59 -21.10
CA LEU A 556 17.83 -24.11 -19.80
C LEU A 556 19.22 -24.75 -19.90
N GLU A 557 19.47 -25.52 -20.96
CA GLU A 557 20.77 -26.12 -21.25
C GLU A 557 21.86 -25.04 -21.40
N GLU A 558 21.60 -23.97 -22.15
CA GLU A 558 22.56 -22.86 -22.31
C GLU A 558 22.81 -22.12 -20.98
N ILE A 559 21.77 -21.86 -20.18
CA ILE A 559 21.93 -21.26 -18.85
C ILE A 559 22.76 -22.17 -17.93
N LEU A 560 22.57 -23.49 -18.01
CA LEU A 560 23.35 -24.46 -17.24
C LEU A 560 24.79 -24.52 -17.72
N LEU A 561 25.06 -24.50 -19.02
CA LEU A 561 26.41 -24.42 -19.58
C LEU A 561 27.13 -23.16 -19.08
N ASN A 562 26.48 -22.01 -19.18
CA ASN A 562 26.97 -20.75 -18.61
C ASN A 562 27.27 -20.85 -17.11
N SER A 563 26.45 -21.60 -16.34
CA SER A 563 26.73 -21.82 -14.92
C SER A 563 27.97 -22.68 -14.67
N LEU A 564 28.29 -23.62 -15.56
CA LEU A 564 29.44 -24.53 -15.43
C LEU A 564 30.77 -23.83 -15.78
N GLU A 565 30.77 -22.92 -16.76
CA GLU A 565 31.94 -22.13 -17.18
C GLU A 565 32.40 -21.14 -16.07
N LEU A 566 31.47 -20.59 -15.31
CA LEU A 566 31.77 -19.58 -14.31
C LEU A 566 32.53 -20.15 -13.10
N PHE A 567 33.67 -19.54 -12.80
CA PHE A 567 34.63 -19.96 -11.77
C PHE A 567 35.10 -21.42 -11.92
N GLU A 568 35.21 -21.93 -13.15
CA GLU A 568 35.60 -23.34 -13.41
C GLU A 568 36.93 -23.75 -12.76
N ASN A 569 37.86 -22.81 -12.58
CA ASN A 569 39.15 -23.04 -11.93
C ASN A 569 39.05 -23.19 -10.41
N SER A 570 37.92 -22.83 -9.81
CA SER A 570 37.66 -22.95 -8.37
C SER A 570 36.96 -24.27 -8.05
N LYS A 571 37.32 -24.88 -6.92
CA LYS A 571 36.67 -26.12 -6.47
C LYS A 571 35.32 -25.84 -5.82
N VAL A 572 34.44 -26.84 -5.81
CA VAL A 572 33.19 -26.76 -5.03
C VAL A 572 33.53 -26.90 -3.54
N THR A 573 33.36 -25.82 -2.77
CA THR A 573 33.63 -25.81 -1.32
C THR A 573 32.72 -26.78 -0.58
N THR A 574 33.27 -27.57 0.34
CA THR A 574 32.52 -28.51 1.18
C THR A 574 32.24 -27.97 2.58
N LEU A 575 33.09 -27.07 3.09
CA LEU A 575 33.12 -26.59 4.48
C LEU A 575 33.42 -27.69 5.51
N LYS A 576 34.03 -28.81 5.06
CA LYS A 576 34.53 -29.85 5.95
C LYS A 576 35.72 -29.40 6.78
N ILE A 577 35.94 -30.07 7.90
CA ILE A 577 37.01 -29.72 8.83
C ILE A 577 38.41 -29.75 8.19
N ASP A 578 38.69 -30.71 7.31
CA ASP A 578 40.01 -30.85 6.69
C ASP A 578 40.27 -29.75 5.65
N GLU A 579 39.26 -29.44 4.83
CA GLU A 579 39.32 -28.31 3.88
C GLU A 579 39.55 -26.99 4.63
N MET A 580 38.78 -26.70 5.68
CA MET A 580 38.93 -25.43 6.42
C MET A 580 40.26 -25.32 7.18
N LYS A 581 40.86 -26.44 7.61
CA LYS A 581 42.22 -26.44 8.19
C LYS A 581 43.27 -26.01 7.17
N GLU A 582 43.16 -26.43 5.92
CA GLU A 582 44.08 -26.01 4.85
C GLU A 582 43.97 -24.52 4.54
N ILE A 583 42.78 -23.93 4.70
CA ILE A 583 42.56 -22.50 4.47
C ILE A 583 43.06 -21.66 5.67
N ASN A 584 43.24 -22.29 6.84
CA ASN A 584 43.79 -21.67 8.06
C ASN A 584 43.03 -20.41 8.53
N ILE A 585 41.70 -20.42 8.41
CA ILE A 585 40.87 -19.31 8.89
C ILE A 585 40.44 -19.57 10.34
N ASN A 586 40.78 -18.65 11.23
CA ASN A 586 40.43 -18.73 12.64
C ASN A 586 39.32 -17.72 13.01
N PHE A 587 38.11 -18.23 13.26
CA PHE A 587 36.97 -17.47 13.80
C PHE A 587 36.72 -17.73 15.30
N ASP A 588 37.63 -18.42 15.98
CA ASP A 588 37.49 -18.72 17.39
C ASP A 588 37.47 -17.41 18.17
N ASN A 589 36.38 -17.18 18.91
CA ASN A 589 36.02 -16.00 19.71
C ASN A 589 35.14 -14.92 19.05
N ILE A 590 34.68 -15.07 17.80
CA ILE A 590 33.90 -14.01 17.12
C ILE A 590 32.40 -14.32 16.95
N LEU A 591 32.02 -15.58 17.18
CA LEU A 591 30.64 -16.09 17.19
C LEU A 591 29.66 -15.20 17.97
N GLU A 592 30.06 -14.76 19.17
CA GLU A 592 29.20 -13.97 20.05
C GLU A 592 28.91 -12.55 19.54
N PHE A 593 29.69 -12.05 18.59
CA PHE A 593 29.53 -10.71 18.02
C PHE A 593 28.72 -10.70 16.72
N PHE A 594 28.60 -11.85 16.04
CA PHE A 594 28.00 -11.97 14.71
C PHE A 594 26.57 -12.47 14.71
N LEU A 595 26.09 -12.92 15.87
CA LEU A 595 24.75 -13.47 16.01
C LEU A 595 23.75 -12.36 16.34
N PRO A 596 22.63 -12.26 15.59
CA PRO A 596 21.61 -11.26 15.88
C PRO A 596 20.98 -11.49 17.26
N GLU A 597 20.63 -10.41 17.95
CA GLU A 597 19.83 -10.47 19.18
C GLU A 597 18.42 -11.02 18.85
N VAL A 598 17.92 -11.90 19.71
CA VAL A 598 16.57 -12.47 19.65
C VAL A 598 15.61 -11.49 20.35
N ASN A 599 15.17 -10.50 19.59
CA ASN A 599 14.11 -9.57 19.98
C ASN A 599 12.73 -10.09 19.53
N ASP A 600 11.67 -9.29 19.74
CA ASP A 600 10.35 -9.62 19.20
C ASP A 600 10.47 -9.88 17.69
N PHE A 601 9.95 -11.01 17.22
CA PHE A 601 10.06 -11.39 15.82
C PHE A 601 9.40 -10.36 14.90
N ASN A 602 8.37 -9.66 15.38
CA ASN A 602 7.73 -8.58 14.64
C ASN A 602 8.69 -7.41 14.43
N GLU A 603 9.45 -7.01 15.45
CA GLU A 603 10.43 -5.91 15.36
C GLU A 603 11.55 -6.22 14.37
N ILE A 604 12.06 -7.46 14.37
CA ILE A 604 13.13 -7.87 13.45
C ILE A 604 12.63 -7.90 12.01
N ARG A 605 11.42 -8.43 11.78
CA ARG A 605 10.81 -8.42 10.46
C ARG A 605 10.53 -7.00 9.97
N GLU A 606 10.04 -6.11 10.83
CA GLU A 606 9.87 -4.70 10.49
C GLU A 606 11.19 -4.03 10.13
N LYS A 607 12.28 -4.32 10.87
CA LYS A 607 13.62 -3.83 10.54
C LYS A 607 14.11 -4.34 9.19
N ASN A 608 13.88 -5.61 8.87
CA ASN A 608 14.25 -6.17 7.57
C ASN A 608 13.48 -5.49 6.42
N ILE A 609 12.17 -5.27 6.60
CA ILE A 609 11.34 -4.53 5.63
C ILE A 609 11.86 -3.09 5.44
N GLN A 610 12.31 -2.43 6.50
CA GLN A 610 12.91 -1.09 6.40
C GLN A 610 14.22 -1.09 5.61
N LEU A 611 15.06 -2.11 5.80
CA LEU A 611 16.30 -2.27 5.02
C LEU A 611 16.00 -2.51 3.54
N GLU A 612 14.99 -3.32 3.23
CA GLU A 612 14.51 -3.50 1.85
C GLU A 612 14.00 -2.18 1.26
N GLU A 613 13.25 -1.38 2.03
CA GLU A 613 12.75 -0.08 1.57
C GLU A 613 13.88 0.90 1.23
N ILE A 614 14.98 0.91 2.01
CA ILE A 614 16.18 1.70 1.69
C ILE A 614 16.79 1.24 0.36
N SER A 615 16.86 -0.07 0.13
CA SER A 615 17.43 -0.62 -1.10
C SER A 615 16.61 -0.34 -2.37
N GLU A 616 15.28 -0.22 -2.25
CA GLU A 616 14.41 0.08 -3.40
C GLU A 616 14.39 1.58 -3.78
N ASN A 617 14.86 2.47 -2.91
CA ASN A 617 14.81 3.92 -3.12
C ASN A 617 16.01 4.49 -3.91
N THR A 618 16.91 3.65 -4.43
CA THR A 618 17.98 4.10 -5.33
C THR A 618 17.43 4.49 -6.70
N GLU A 619 17.85 5.66 -7.22
CA GLU A 619 17.46 6.12 -8.55
C GLU A 619 17.92 5.13 -9.64
N ILE A 620 16.99 4.78 -10.53
CA ILE A 620 17.22 3.86 -11.64
C ILE A 620 17.34 4.68 -12.92
N ASP A 621 18.36 4.36 -13.72
CA ASP A 621 18.43 4.79 -15.11
C ASP A 621 17.45 3.96 -15.96
N GLU A 622 16.35 4.58 -16.40
CA GLU A 622 15.30 3.91 -17.20
C GLU A 622 15.82 3.43 -18.56
N GLU A 623 16.85 4.08 -19.12
CA GLU A 623 17.43 3.71 -20.42
C GLU A 623 18.17 2.36 -20.35
N SER A 624 18.86 2.11 -19.22
CA SER A 624 19.56 0.84 -18.93
C SER A 624 18.65 -0.41 -18.95
N LEU A 625 17.33 -0.22 -18.91
CA LEU A 625 16.36 -1.32 -19.02
C LEU A 625 16.14 -1.78 -20.46
N TYR A 626 16.53 -0.99 -21.46
CA TYR A 626 16.23 -1.29 -22.87
C TYR A 626 17.48 -1.46 -23.72
N VAL A 627 18.52 -0.68 -23.42
CA VAL A 627 19.72 -0.57 -24.24
C VAL A 627 20.90 -1.28 -23.57
N ASP A 628 21.70 -1.99 -24.38
CA ASP A 628 22.99 -2.53 -23.94
C ASP A 628 23.92 -1.35 -23.56
N SER A 629 24.35 -1.27 -22.29
CA SER A 629 25.39 -0.32 -21.89
C SER A 629 26.77 -0.88 -22.26
N ASP A 630 27.48 -0.23 -23.18
CA ASP A 630 28.90 -0.48 -23.47
C ASP A 630 29.76 0.10 -22.33
N ASN A 631 29.61 -0.42 -21.11
CA ASN A 631 30.51 -0.06 -20.03
C ASN A 631 31.82 -0.84 -20.22
N GLU A 632 32.95 -0.12 -20.26
CA GLU A 632 34.27 -0.75 -20.19
C GLU A 632 34.35 -1.64 -18.94
N ILE A 633 34.78 -2.88 -19.13
CA ILE A 633 34.91 -3.86 -18.04
C ILE A 633 36.12 -3.43 -17.20
N GLU A 634 35.87 -2.77 -16.07
CA GLU A 634 36.94 -2.33 -15.16
C GLU A 634 37.55 -3.51 -14.36
N ASP A 635 36.77 -4.55 -14.06
CA ASP A 635 37.20 -5.73 -13.28
C ASP A 635 36.40 -6.99 -13.68
N GLU A 636 37.09 -7.98 -14.25
CA GLU A 636 36.51 -9.25 -14.73
C GLU A 636 35.96 -10.12 -13.59
N ASP A 637 36.57 -10.08 -12.40
CA ASP A 637 36.14 -10.89 -11.25
C ASP A 637 34.84 -10.35 -10.65
N ILE A 638 34.71 -9.02 -10.54
CA ILE A 638 33.46 -8.37 -10.09
C ILE A 638 32.32 -8.68 -11.06
N TYR A 639 32.60 -8.62 -12.36
CA TYR A 639 31.64 -8.96 -13.40
C TYR A 639 31.19 -10.43 -13.30
N ASN A 640 32.15 -11.36 -13.20
CA ASN A 640 31.86 -12.79 -13.10
C ASN A 640 31.12 -13.12 -11.80
N PHE A 641 31.42 -12.43 -10.71
CA PHE A 641 30.68 -12.55 -9.45
C PHE A 641 29.21 -12.15 -9.62
N ARG A 642 28.93 -10.98 -10.21
CA ARG A 642 27.56 -10.51 -10.47
C ARG A 642 26.82 -11.44 -11.44
N ARG A 643 27.49 -11.87 -12.53
CA ARG A 643 26.95 -12.82 -13.52
C ARG A 643 26.59 -14.14 -12.86
N SER A 644 27.42 -14.65 -11.95
CA SER A 644 27.17 -15.91 -11.27
C SER A 644 25.97 -15.84 -10.34
N ILE A 645 25.86 -14.79 -9.53
CA ILE A 645 24.68 -14.56 -8.66
C ILE A 645 23.41 -14.49 -9.51
N ARG A 646 23.42 -13.68 -10.58
CA ARG A 646 22.28 -13.54 -11.49
C ARG A 646 21.91 -14.85 -12.19
N THR A 647 22.90 -15.64 -12.60
CA THR A 647 22.69 -16.97 -13.19
C THR A 647 21.94 -17.89 -12.21
N VAL A 648 22.36 -17.95 -10.95
CA VAL A 648 21.68 -18.75 -9.92
C VAL A 648 20.27 -18.25 -9.62
N GLU A 649 20.04 -16.95 -9.60
CA GLU A 649 18.70 -16.38 -9.44
C GLU A 649 17.76 -16.72 -10.61
N VAL A 650 18.25 -16.65 -11.85
CA VAL A 650 17.49 -17.03 -13.04
C VAL A 650 17.15 -18.52 -13.01
N ILE A 651 18.13 -19.39 -12.77
CA ILE A 651 17.88 -20.85 -12.65
C ILE A 651 16.86 -21.13 -11.54
N GLY A 652 17.04 -20.51 -10.38
CA GLY A 652 16.14 -20.63 -9.24
C GLY A 652 14.71 -20.20 -9.57
N ASN A 653 14.53 -19.03 -10.21
CA ASN A 653 13.23 -18.54 -10.66
C ASN A 653 12.54 -19.53 -11.62
N LEU A 654 13.27 -20.00 -12.63
CA LEU A 654 12.75 -20.95 -13.62
C LEU A 654 12.34 -22.29 -12.98
N ALA A 655 13.17 -22.81 -12.06
CA ALA A 655 12.89 -24.05 -11.33
C ALA A 655 11.64 -23.92 -10.41
N LYS A 656 11.50 -22.81 -9.68
CA LYS A 656 10.37 -22.54 -8.79
C LYS A 656 9.03 -22.41 -9.52
N ASN A 657 9.07 -21.89 -10.74
CA ASN A 657 7.88 -21.67 -11.57
C ASN A 657 7.46 -22.91 -12.39
N ARG A 658 8.34 -23.92 -12.51
CA ARG A 658 8.10 -25.12 -13.32
C ARG A 658 8.35 -26.45 -12.58
N PRO A 659 8.02 -26.59 -11.27
CA PRO A 659 8.40 -27.78 -10.50
C PRO A 659 7.71 -29.06 -10.98
N GLY A 660 6.52 -28.95 -11.59
CA GLY A 660 5.74 -30.08 -12.12
C GLY A 660 5.79 -30.26 -13.64
N SER A 661 6.40 -29.32 -14.38
CA SER A 661 6.46 -29.36 -15.85
C SER A 661 7.85 -29.65 -16.41
N LEU A 662 8.90 -29.58 -15.58
CA LEU A 662 10.25 -30.02 -15.93
C LEU A 662 10.49 -31.47 -15.53
N GLU A 663 11.35 -32.15 -16.28
CA GLU A 663 11.84 -33.48 -15.90
C GLU A 663 12.61 -33.42 -14.59
N LYS A 664 12.39 -34.41 -13.73
CA LYS A 664 13.01 -34.47 -12.40
C LYS A 664 14.54 -34.43 -12.45
N THR A 665 15.15 -35.08 -13.44
CA THR A 665 16.60 -35.10 -13.67
C THR A 665 17.13 -33.71 -13.97
N LEU A 666 16.55 -33.03 -14.96
CA LEU A 666 16.89 -31.65 -15.30
C LEU A 666 16.68 -30.70 -14.12
N LEU A 667 15.57 -30.83 -13.39
CA LEU A 667 15.31 -30.02 -12.20
C LEU A 667 16.38 -30.25 -11.13
N LYS A 668 16.83 -31.49 -10.93
CA LYS A 668 17.91 -31.82 -10.01
C LYS A 668 19.25 -31.21 -10.45
N GLU A 669 19.56 -31.26 -11.74
CA GLU A 669 20.76 -30.63 -12.32
C GLU A 669 20.74 -29.11 -12.15
N MET A 670 19.61 -28.46 -12.43
CA MET A 670 19.42 -27.02 -12.22
C MET A 670 19.73 -26.60 -10.78
N ILE A 671 19.15 -27.30 -9.80
CA ILE A 671 19.38 -27.00 -8.38
C ILE A 671 20.82 -27.32 -7.98
N LEU A 672 21.38 -28.45 -8.43
CA LEU A 672 22.74 -28.86 -8.10
C LEU A 672 23.78 -27.88 -8.66
N TYR A 673 23.71 -27.53 -9.94
CA TYR A 673 24.67 -26.62 -10.58
C TYR A 673 24.57 -25.20 -9.99
N SER A 674 23.37 -24.78 -9.59
CA SER A 674 23.19 -23.53 -8.84
C SER A 674 23.93 -23.53 -7.50
N ILE A 675 23.81 -24.63 -6.74
CA ILE A 675 24.53 -24.80 -5.47
C ILE A 675 26.04 -24.84 -5.72
N GLU A 676 26.49 -25.65 -6.68
CA GLU A 676 27.91 -25.82 -6.97
C GLU A 676 28.57 -24.52 -7.45
N LEU A 677 27.90 -23.73 -8.30
CA LEU A 677 28.40 -22.41 -8.73
C LEU A 677 28.63 -21.47 -7.54
N ASN A 678 27.64 -21.30 -6.66
CA ASN A 678 27.82 -20.45 -5.47
C ASN A 678 28.90 -20.99 -4.51
N LEU A 679 29.08 -22.31 -4.44
CA LEU A 679 30.15 -22.92 -3.64
C LEU A 679 31.54 -22.82 -4.28
N ARG A 680 31.63 -22.67 -5.62
CA ARG A 680 32.87 -22.28 -6.32
C ARG A 680 33.23 -20.82 -6.04
N ILE A 681 32.25 -19.92 -6.09
CA ILE A 681 32.43 -18.52 -5.67
C ILE A 681 32.91 -18.44 -4.22
N LEU A 682 32.30 -19.22 -3.33
CA LEU A 682 32.73 -19.29 -1.94
C LEU A 682 34.17 -19.77 -1.81
N ASN A 683 34.58 -20.74 -2.63
CA ASN A 683 35.96 -21.24 -2.65
C ASN A 683 36.94 -20.12 -3.02
N PHE A 684 36.64 -19.42 -4.11
CA PHE A 684 37.41 -18.28 -4.58
C PHE A 684 37.59 -17.22 -3.47
N ILE A 685 36.50 -16.84 -2.80
CA ILE A 685 36.52 -15.90 -1.67
C ILE A 685 37.39 -16.42 -0.52
N LEU A 686 37.27 -17.70 -0.15
CA LEU A 686 38.04 -18.28 0.95
C LEU A 686 39.54 -18.27 0.65
N TYR A 687 39.95 -18.50 -0.60
CA TYR A 687 41.36 -18.38 -1.02
C TYR A 687 41.85 -16.93 -1.02
N GLN A 688 41.01 -15.95 -1.36
CA GLN A 688 41.34 -14.54 -1.19
C GLN A 688 41.50 -14.16 0.28
N ILE A 689 40.63 -14.64 1.17
CA ILE A 689 40.73 -14.40 2.63
C ILE A 689 42.01 -15.01 3.20
N LYS A 690 42.47 -16.14 2.66
CA LYS A 690 43.72 -16.80 3.05
C LYS A 690 44.97 -16.01 2.68
N ASP A 691 44.92 -15.20 1.62
CA ASP A 691 46.07 -14.44 1.14
C ASP A 691 46.52 -13.38 2.16
N GLU A 692 47.77 -13.49 2.61
CA GLU A 692 48.34 -12.62 3.64
C GLU A 692 48.50 -11.17 3.15
N GLU A 693 48.80 -10.96 1.86
CA GLU A 693 48.92 -9.62 1.28
C GLU A 693 47.56 -8.92 1.22
N PHE A 694 46.54 -9.62 0.70
CA PHE A 694 45.16 -9.13 0.69
C PHE A 694 44.65 -8.83 2.10
N GLN A 695 44.90 -9.74 3.06
CA GLN A 695 44.50 -9.54 4.46
C GLN A 695 45.15 -8.28 5.04
N LYS A 696 46.45 -8.08 4.83
CA LYS A 696 47.17 -6.90 5.31
C LYS A 696 46.62 -5.62 4.68
N TYR A 697 46.38 -5.61 3.37
CA TYR A 697 45.80 -4.48 2.66
C TYR A 697 44.42 -4.08 3.22
N MET A 698 43.53 -5.06 3.40
CA MET A 698 42.20 -4.83 3.95
C MET A 698 42.24 -4.31 5.40
N LEU A 699 43.13 -4.84 6.24
CA LEU A 699 43.30 -4.34 7.61
C LEU A 699 43.76 -2.88 7.62
N GLU A 700 44.73 -2.51 6.78
CA GLU A 700 45.19 -1.12 6.66
C GLU A 700 44.08 -0.17 6.16
N LEU A 701 43.24 -0.62 5.23
CA LEU A 701 42.07 0.15 4.77
C LEU A 701 41.05 0.37 5.89
N ILE A 702 40.71 -0.68 6.65
CA ILE A 702 39.76 -0.60 7.76
C ILE A 702 40.31 0.30 8.87
N GLU A 703 41.60 0.18 9.22
CA GLU A 703 42.25 1.06 10.21
C GLU A 703 42.18 2.53 9.79
N LYS A 704 42.46 2.84 8.52
CA LYS A 704 42.32 4.20 7.96
C LYS A 704 40.86 4.68 8.03
N GLY A 705 39.88 3.82 7.74
CA GLY A 705 38.45 4.13 7.83
C GLY A 705 38.00 4.47 9.25
N ILE A 706 38.40 3.67 10.24
CA ILE A 706 38.13 3.92 11.67
C ILE A 706 38.73 5.27 12.11
N GLY A 707 39.97 5.54 11.71
CA GLY A 707 40.65 6.80 12.03
C GLY A 707 39.93 8.03 11.50
N LYS A 708 39.35 7.96 10.30
CA LYS A 708 38.57 9.07 9.71
C LYS A 708 37.23 9.32 10.41
N LEU A 709 36.62 8.28 10.99
CA LEU A 709 35.29 8.34 11.61
C LEU A 709 35.31 8.67 13.11
N GLU A 710 36.50 8.94 13.69
CA GLU A 710 36.71 9.23 15.13
C GLU A 710 35.99 8.24 16.08
N ILE A 711 35.88 6.97 15.69
CA ILE A 711 35.15 5.97 16.47
C ILE A 711 35.87 5.74 17.81
N LYS A 712 35.30 6.26 18.89
CA LYS A 712 35.82 6.05 20.26
C LYS A 712 35.55 4.60 20.70
N SER A 713 36.57 3.77 20.59
CA SER A 713 36.57 2.38 21.06
C SER A 713 37.36 2.24 22.36
N LYS A 714 36.92 1.32 23.25
CA LYS A 714 37.70 0.90 24.44
C LYS A 714 38.93 0.06 24.06
N ASN A 715 38.93 -0.55 22.88
CA ASN A 715 40.00 -1.40 22.35
C ASN A 715 40.94 -0.58 21.45
N ASN A 716 42.18 -1.06 21.29
CA ASN A 716 43.14 -0.49 20.34
C ASN A 716 42.59 -0.54 18.91
N THR A 717 42.83 0.50 18.09
CA THR A 717 42.35 0.62 16.69
C THR A 717 42.65 -0.64 15.87
N LYS A 718 43.82 -1.24 16.06
CA LYS A 718 44.23 -2.47 15.37
C LYS A 718 43.37 -3.70 15.73
N GLU A 719 43.01 -3.83 16.99
CA GLU A 719 42.13 -4.93 17.44
C GLU A 719 40.71 -4.76 16.91
N LEU A 720 40.21 -3.52 16.88
CA LEU A 720 38.92 -3.20 16.28
C LEU A 720 38.91 -3.48 14.77
N ALA A 721 39.96 -3.07 14.04
CA ALA A 721 40.08 -3.34 12.62
C ALA A 721 40.13 -4.85 12.32
N LYS A 722 40.92 -5.61 13.10
CA LYS A 722 40.96 -7.07 13.00
C LYS A 722 39.60 -7.71 13.23
N ARG A 723 38.84 -7.20 14.21
CA ARG A 723 37.47 -7.67 14.47
C ARG A 723 36.53 -7.38 13.29
N ILE A 724 36.52 -6.14 12.79
CA ILE A 724 35.68 -5.73 11.64
C ILE A 724 36.05 -6.54 10.38
N TYR A 725 37.33 -6.77 10.12
CA TYR A 725 37.78 -7.58 8.99
C TYR A 725 37.17 -8.99 9.03
N TRP A 726 37.31 -9.70 10.15
CA TRP A 726 36.74 -11.04 10.29
C TRP A 726 35.20 -11.03 10.27
N GLU A 727 34.56 -9.96 10.72
CA GLU A 727 33.11 -9.75 10.59
C GLU A 727 32.67 -9.69 9.14
N LEU A 728 33.37 -8.88 8.33
CA LEU A 728 33.10 -8.77 6.90
C LEU A 728 33.31 -10.12 6.20
N CYS A 729 34.41 -10.82 6.50
CA CYS A 729 34.68 -12.16 5.95
C CYS A 729 33.58 -13.16 6.31
N TYR A 730 33.18 -13.23 7.59
CA TYR A 730 32.12 -14.13 8.04
C TYR A 730 30.77 -13.80 7.39
N ASN A 731 30.41 -12.51 7.35
CA ASN A 731 29.17 -12.05 6.75
C ASN A 731 29.14 -12.33 5.24
N LEU A 732 30.27 -12.24 4.54
CA LEU A 732 30.37 -12.60 3.13
C LEU A 732 30.15 -14.10 2.91
N ILE A 733 30.78 -14.96 3.73
CA ILE A 733 30.56 -16.43 3.68
C ILE A 733 29.08 -16.75 3.95
N PHE A 734 28.51 -16.16 5.01
CA PHE A 734 27.10 -16.35 5.35
C PHE A 734 26.19 -15.83 4.24
N PHE A 735 26.50 -14.67 3.66
CA PHE A 735 25.74 -14.08 2.56
C PHE A 735 25.66 -15.02 1.36
N ILE A 736 26.75 -15.68 0.95
CA ILE A 736 26.70 -16.63 -0.18
C ILE A 736 25.78 -17.83 0.11
N ILE A 737 25.86 -18.39 1.33
CA ILE A 737 24.98 -19.49 1.75
C ILE A 737 23.52 -19.02 1.81
N TYR A 738 23.28 -17.87 2.44
CA TYR A 738 21.95 -17.25 2.57
C TYR A 738 21.35 -16.92 1.20
N LYS A 739 22.15 -16.31 0.31
CA LYS A 739 21.74 -16.00 -1.06
C LYS A 739 21.36 -17.27 -1.82
N THR A 740 22.14 -18.34 -1.67
CA THR A 740 21.83 -19.65 -2.28
C THR A 740 20.48 -20.18 -1.79
N ILE A 741 20.23 -20.15 -0.47
CA ILE A 741 18.96 -20.58 0.15
C ILE A 741 17.78 -19.84 -0.49
N HIS A 742 17.85 -18.51 -0.62
CA HIS A 742 16.75 -17.71 -1.15
C HIS A 742 16.59 -17.79 -2.67
N SER A 743 17.69 -17.94 -3.42
CA SER A 743 17.63 -18.05 -4.87
C SER A 743 16.95 -19.34 -5.32
N ILE A 744 17.23 -20.48 -4.67
CA ILE A 744 16.72 -21.80 -5.13
C ILE A 744 15.64 -22.40 -4.22
N GLY A 745 15.43 -21.86 -3.03
CA GLY A 745 14.51 -22.43 -2.05
C GLY A 745 13.04 -22.25 -2.42
N SER A 746 12.27 -23.32 -2.31
CA SER A 746 10.81 -23.27 -2.31
C SER A 746 10.26 -24.54 -1.69
N ASP A 747 8.96 -24.54 -1.41
CA ASP A 747 8.32 -25.72 -0.86
C ASP A 747 8.20 -26.88 -1.86
N TYR A 748 8.02 -26.56 -3.14
CA TYR A 748 7.97 -27.57 -4.20
C TYR A 748 9.31 -28.26 -4.46
N LEU A 749 10.44 -27.60 -4.16
CA LEU A 749 11.79 -28.11 -4.46
C LEU A 749 12.45 -28.89 -3.32
N MET A 750 11.84 -28.90 -2.12
CA MET A 750 12.43 -29.53 -0.93
C MET A 750 12.75 -31.02 -1.12
N LYS A 751 11.95 -31.75 -1.90
CA LYS A 751 12.20 -33.17 -2.22
C LYS A 751 13.50 -33.35 -3.01
N ILE A 752 13.74 -32.49 -4.02
CA ILE A 752 14.96 -32.51 -4.83
C ILE A 752 16.17 -32.15 -3.98
N ILE A 753 16.05 -31.12 -3.13
CA ILE A 753 17.12 -30.69 -2.24
C ILE A 753 17.50 -31.79 -1.24
N ASN A 754 16.52 -32.51 -0.68
CA ASN A 754 16.78 -33.66 0.19
C ASN A 754 17.50 -34.80 -0.54
N GLU A 755 17.18 -35.05 -1.81
CA GLU A 755 17.89 -36.05 -2.63
C GLU A 755 19.34 -35.62 -2.89
N ILE A 756 19.56 -34.37 -3.28
CA ILE A 756 20.91 -33.81 -3.49
C ILE A 756 21.76 -33.92 -2.20
N SER A 757 21.19 -33.56 -1.05
CA SER A 757 21.88 -33.63 0.25
C SER A 757 22.22 -35.05 0.67
N LYS A 758 21.42 -36.05 0.29
CA LYS A 758 21.72 -37.46 0.58
C LYS A 758 22.86 -37.98 -0.30
N ASP A 759 22.89 -37.57 -1.55
CA ASP A 759 23.93 -37.96 -2.51
C ASP A 759 25.27 -37.26 -2.20
N LYS A 760 25.21 -35.99 -1.79
CA LYS A 760 26.38 -35.14 -1.51
C LYS A 760 26.40 -34.75 -0.02
N LYS A 761 26.98 -35.62 0.79
CA LYS A 761 27.09 -35.47 2.25
C LYS A 761 28.17 -34.47 2.68
N THR A 762 27.91 -33.17 2.46
CA THR A 762 28.82 -32.09 2.85
C THR A 762 28.14 -31.09 3.80
N PRO A 763 28.90 -30.42 4.69
CA PRO A 763 28.37 -29.38 5.55
C PRO A 763 27.72 -28.23 4.77
N ALA A 764 28.34 -27.79 3.67
CA ALA A 764 27.79 -26.72 2.83
C ALA A 764 26.39 -27.03 2.29
N ILE A 765 26.16 -28.24 1.76
CA ILE A 765 24.85 -28.65 1.22
C ILE A 765 23.84 -28.87 2.35
N SER A 766 24.29 -29.41 3.48
CA SER A 766 23.44 -29.57 4.67
C SER A 766 22.97 -28.21 5.22
N LEU A 767 23.83 -27.19 5.26
CA LEU A 767 23.46 -25.80 5.59
C LEU A 767 22.38 -25.26 4.66
N ILE A 768 22.55 -25.41 3.35
CA ILE A 768 21.56 -24.95 2.35
C ILE A 768 20.23 -25.69 2.53
N LYS A 769 20.25 -27.01 2.67
CA LYS A 769 19.04 -27.83 2.90
C LYS A 769 18.28 -27.34 4.14
N HIS A 770 18.96 -27.23 5.26
CA HIS A 770 18.33 -26.83 6.52
C HIS A 770 17.87 -25.37 6.49
N GLY A 771 18.63 -24.47 5.88
CA GLY A 771 18.20 -23.09 5.67
C GLY A 771 16.93 -22.98 4.83
N ILE A 772 16.83 -23.76 3.73
CA ILE A 772 15.61 -23.82 2.92
C ILE A 772 14.45 -24.40 3.73
N ARG A 773 14.66 -25.47 4.51
CA ARG A 773 13.61 -26.02 5.37
C ARG A 773 13.13 -25.01 6.41
N MET A 774 14.04 -24.32 7.09
CA MET A 774 13.71 -23.30 8.09
C MET A 774 12.90 -22.15 7.49
N TRP A 775 13.32 -21.63 6.33
CA TRP A 775 12.67 -20.48 5.73
C TRP A 775 11.37 -20.82 4.99
N TYR A 776 11.33 -21.91 4.23
CA TYR A 776 10.20 -22.22 3.35
C TYR A 776 9.22 -23.22 3.96
N MET A 777 9.68 -24.14 4.82
CA MET A 777 8.77 -25.04 5.55
C MET A 777 8.30 -24.47 6.88
N LYS A 778 9.08 -23.56 7.47
CA LYS A 778 8.92 -23.07 8.85
C LYS A 778 9.18 -24.18 9.89
N GLU A 779 10.10 -25.08 9.58
CA GLU A 779 10.38 -26.28 10.38
C GLU A 779 11.87 -26.40 10.72
N VAL A 780 12.16 -26.93 11.92
CA VAL A 780 13.51 -27.27 12.38
C VAL A 780 13.56 -28.71 12.84
N ASP A 781 14.39 -29.54 12.19
CA ASP A 781 14.68 -30.90 12.67
C ASP A 781 16.00 -30.91 13.46
N ILE A 782 15.89 -30.72 14.78
CA ILE A 782 17.03 -30.66 15.69
C ILE A 782 17.86 -31.95 15.66
N ASN A 783 17.21 -33.11 15.52
CA ASN A 783 17.88 -34.40 15.57
C ASN A 783 18.66 -34.65 14.27
N GLU A 784 18.05 -34.35 13.12
CA GLU A 784 18.72 -34.46 11.82
C GLU A 784 19.94 -33.54 11.77
N ILE A 785 19.83 -32.27 12.18
CA ILE A 785 20.96 -31.33 12.22
C ILE A 785 22.09 -31.88 13.11
N LYS A 786 21.76 -32.36 14.32
CA LYS A 786 22.75 -32.90 15.26
C LYS A 786 23.49 -34.13 14.72
N ASN A 787 22.78 -34.99 14.00
CA ASN A 787 23.38 -36.17 13.39
C ASN A 787 24.29 -35.78 12.22
N GLU A 788 23.83 -34.89 11.33
CA GLU A 788 24.62 -34.44 10.18
C GLU A 788 25.87 -33.65 10.57
N ILE A 789 25.84 -32.87 11.66
CA ILE A 789 27.03 -32.21 12.20
C ILE A 789 28.14 -33.23 12.49
N LYS A 790 27.77 -34.41 13.01
CA LYS A 790 28.72 -35.49 13.32
C LYS A 790 29.11 -36.31 12.10
N GLU A 791 28.14 -36.64 11.24
CA GLU A 791 28.36 -37.55 10.11
C GLU A 791 29.05 -36.87 8.93
N TYR A 792 28.89 -35.56 8.74
CA TYR A 792 29.37 -34.85 7.55
C TYR A 792 30.66 -34.05 7.79
N ASP A 793 31.36 -34.29 8.90
CA ASP A 793 32.65 -33.67 9.25
C ASP A 793 32.60 -32.13 9.29
N TYR A 794 31.61 -31.57 9.99
CA TYR A 794 31.46 -30.12 10.08
C TYR A 794 32.73 -29.44 10.61
N SER A 795 33.19 -28.41 9.90
CA SER A 795 34.17 -27.46 10.42
C SER A 795 33.54 -26.54 11.48
N LYS A 796 34.38 -25.83 12.24
CA LYS A 796 33.88 -24.85 13.21
C LYS A 796 33.07 -23.74 12.54
N ILE A 797 33.49 -23.30 11.36
CA ILE A 797 32.77 -22.29 10.56
C ILE A 797 31.39 -22.82 10.17
N ALA A 798 31.30 -24.06 9.70
CA ALA A 798 30.02 -24.66 9.32
C ALA A 798 29.06 -24.79 10.52
N GLU A 799 29.57 -25.18 11.70
CA GLU A 799 28.76 -25.16 12.92
C GLU A 799 28.22 -23.76 13.24
N ASN A 800 29.06 -22.73 13.09
CA ASN A 800 28.70 -21.35 13.40
C ASN A 800 27.64 -20.83 12.42
N LEU A 801 27.77 -21.15 11.13
CA LEU A 801 26.78 -20.80 10.11
C LEU A 801 25.44 -21.48 10.41
N MET A 802 25.43 -22.75 10.84
CA MET A 802 24.20 -23.46 11.24
C MET A 802 23.55 -22.79 12.47
N ARG A 803 24.35 -22.43 13.47
CA ARG A 803 23.88 -21.67 14.64
C ARG A 803 23.29 -20.32 14.24
N HIS A 804 23.90 -19.62 13.29
CA HIS A 804 23.36 -18.36 12.76
C HIS A 804 22.00 -18.56 12.09
N LEU A 805 21.84 -19.58 11.22
CA LEU A 805 20.55 -19.90 10.60
C LEU A 805 19.46 -20.22 11.65
N LEU A 806 19.82 -20.98 12.69
CA LEU A 806 18.91 -21.32 13.79
C LEU A 806 18.46 -20.09 14.59
N ILE A 807 19.38 -19.17 14.90
CA ILE A 807 19.06 -17.92 15.60
C ILE A 807 18.17 -17.05 14.73
N MET A 808 18.50 -16.89 13.45
CA MET A 808 17.67 -16.18 12.49
C MET A 808 16.26 -16.75 12.42
N HIS A 809 16.11 -18.08 12.38
CA HIS A 809 14.80 -18.70 12.42
C HIS A 809 14.05 -18.38 13.72
N CYS A 810 14.70 -18.55 14.88
CA CYS A 810 14.09 -18.24 16.18
C CYS A 810 13.70 -16.77 16.35
N SER A 811 14.38 -15.86 15.66
CA SER A 811 14.18 -14.41 15.76
C SER A 811 13.25 -13.83 14.70
N THR A 812 12.87 -14.59 13.67
CA THR A 812 12.01 -14.12 12.57
C THR A 812 10.71 -14.90 12.42
N HIS A 813 10.51 -15.95 13.23
CA HIS A 813 9.36 -16.85 13.16
C HIS A 813 8.64 -17.00 14.50
N PRO A 814 7.30 -17.08 14.50
CA PRO A 814 6.52 -17.49 15.66
C PRO A 814 6.99 -18.86 16.17
N MET A 815 7.34 -18.93 17.46
CA MET A 815 7.80 -20.17 18.08
C MET A 815 7.45 -20.18 19.57
N ASP A 816 6.99 -21.33 20.06
CA ASP A 816 6.75 -21.50 21.49
C ASP A 816 8.06 -21.53 22.29
N TYR A 817 7.96 -21.18 23.57
CA TYR A 817 9.13 -21.09 24.44
C TYR A 817 9.88 -22.43 24.56
N LYS A 818 9.17 -23.56 24.60
CA LYS A 818 9.76 -24.89 24.77
C LYS A 818 10.62 -25.31 23.57
N SER A 819 10.15 -25.06 22.36
CA SER A 819 10.87 -25.38 21.12
C SER A 819 12.09 -24.49 20.98
N ARG A 820 11.93 -23.19 21.29
CA ARG A 820 13.04 -22.23 21.30
C ARG A 820 14.12 -22.64 22.31
N ASP A 821 13.75 -22.88 23.55
CA ASP A 821 14.67 -23.29 24.62
C ASP A 821 15.39 -24.61 24.26
N ARG A 822 14.67 -25.56 23.65
CA ARG A 822 15.27 -26.81 23.15
C ARG A 822 16.34 -26.56 22.09
N ILE A 823 16.10 -25.67 21.12
CA ILE A 823 17.10 -25.29 20.10
C ILE A 823 18.30 -24.63 20.79
N MET A 824 18.05 -23.63 21.64
CA MET A 824 19.10 -22.86 22.30
C MET A 824 20.01 -23.76 23.15
N ASN A 825 19.43 -24.64 23.97
CA ASN A 825 20.19 -25.57 24.81
C ASN A 825 20.95 -26.62 23.99
N THR A 826 20.33 -27.18 22.94
CA THR A 826 20.96 -28.25 22.14
C THR A 826 22.20 -27.75 21.39
N PHE A 827 22.16 -26.52 20.89
CA PHE A 827 23.25 -25.92 20.12
C PHE A 827 24.13 -24.95 20.92
N GLN A 828 23.98 -24.94 22.26
CA GLN A 828 24.76 -24.12 23.20
C GLN A 828 24.73 -22.63 22.84
N LEU A 829 23.52 -22.11 22.61
CA LEU A 829 23.24 -20.70 22.33
C LEU A 829 22.81 -20.02 23.64
N ASN A 830 23.37 -18.85 23.95
CA ASN A 830 23.14 -18.19 25.24
C ASN A 830 21.82 -17.40 25.27
N GLU A 831 20.73 -18.02 25.76
CA GLU A 831 19.40 -17.38 25.88
C GLU A 831 19.46 -15.97 26.48
N LYS A 832 20.18 -15.76 27.58
CA LYS A 832 20.18 -14.47 28.32
C LYS A 832 20.87 -13.33 27.56
N LYS A 833 21.78 -13.66 26.65
CA LYS A 833 22.51 -12.66 25.85
C LYS A 833 21.71 -12.23 24.62
N TYR A 834 20.85 -13.11 24.12
CA TYR A 834 20.05 -12.87 22.92
C TYR A 834 18.60 -12.49 23.24
N ILE A 835 18.04 -12.81 24.41
CA ILE A 835 16.62 -12.55 24.79
C ILE A 835 16.51 -11.33 25.73
N GLY A 836 17.09 -10.19 25.33
CA GLY A 836 17.09 -8.98 26.17
C GLY A 836 15.71 -8.36 26.40
N GLY A 837 14.72 -8.65 25.55
CA GLY A 837 13.42 -7.96 25.54
C GLY A 837 12.22 -8.74 26.12
N LEU A 838 12.22 -10.07 26.11
CA LEU A 838 11.01 -10.86 26.39
C LEU A 838 10.76 -11.19 27.87
N ILE A 839 11.70 -10.90 28.77
CA ILE A 839 11.58 -11.20 30.22
C ILE A 839 11.06 -9.98 31.02
N LYS A 840 10.76 -8.86 30.36
CA LYS A 840 10.13 -7.69 30.99
C LYS A 840 8.79 -7.35 30.32
N LYS A 841 7.80 -8.24 30.43
CA LYS A 841 6.38 -7.87 30.39
C LYS A 841 5.58 -8.83 31.25
#